data_AF-A0A4Y7MBT7-F1
#
_entry.id   AF-A0A4Y7MBT7-F1
#
_cell.length_a   1.000
_cell.length_b   1.000
_cell.length_c   1.000
_cell.angle_alpha   90.00
_cell.angle_beta   90.00
_cell.angle_gamma   90.00
#
_symmetry.space_group_name_H-M   'P 1'
#
loop_
_entity.id
_entity.type
_entity.pdbx_description
1 polymer ?
#
loop_
_entity_poly.entity_id
_entity_poly.type
_entity_poly.pdbx_seq_one_letter_code
_entity_poly.pdbx_strand_id
1 'polypeptide(L)'
;MSMETRITIFLHKIISLLILKEVLYEAQKCHNSNSCIYKNVLNTGLCWGYETNCPQHLGYSNAHCPGDHKGWVSSKHQQLQTFFNQADFGFVKQQILSKTAICEPAADGESLLECSSYLQFCRGKNLYLDFRDVPARKESFRYKMDVLKKGQIGGKCKLDKLRLHSEATHQSPLQSWAPEIQHFEEISDLVNEESQICDVFIDKPTFIMKIDATVNMYHHFCDFFNLYTSLHVNGTHSKMFSRDINILIWETYAYHSNFGVTWSAFTQNPLMNLRTFQGKRVCFREVVFPLLPRMIFGLYYNTPIVWGCKESGLFHAFSKFILHRLKIPNRTAIDQVAKPKIKILLLSRNTQYRRILNEQALLDALKLSPRQYSVKRVEFTHETDFRHQLRMIQDTDVFIGMHGAGLTHLLFLPDWAAVFELYNCADEHCYADLARLRGIHYQTWTNPVKLKPQDEGHHPSDGGPHAKFTNYSFDTEEFLRIVDLAANHVTNHAAYRHMLSHIRERDFYKILGIQKSATTNQIKKAYRKLAKELHPDRNQDDTEKASAQFQDLGAAYETLSDPDKRELYDRCGEECVSKEGAGGGGMDPFASFFGDFGFGFGGNGNQGQREVAKGADIVMDLFVTLEELYSGNFVEVLSLEITHNKPVLKPAKGTRKCNCRQEMVTRQLGPGRFQMMQQAVCDECPNVKLVNEERVLEVEIEQGMTDGSEQRFTAEGEPHTDGEPGDLRLRIQTSPHSVFERRGDDLYTNVTISLADALAGFELDIEHLDGHKVHIIRDKVTWPGARIRKKGEGMPNYENNNLFGMLYVTFDVQFPKDELTTETKEKLRELLSQDSINKVYNGLRGF
;
A
#
# COMPACT_ATOMS: atom_id res chain seq x y z
N MET A 1 0.01 40.55 -9.49
CA MET A 1 0.62 39.22 -9.78
C MET A 1 -0.35 38.44 -10.62
N SER A 2 0.09 37.92 -11.78
CA SER A 2 -0.78 37.12 -12.63
C SER A 2 -1.20 35.85 -11.91
N MET A 3 -2.36 35.30 -12.31
CA MET A 3 -2.91 34.06 -11.75
C MET A 3 -1.95 32.87 -11.95
N GLU A 4 -1.15 32.91 -13.02
CA GLU A 4 -0.03 31.99 -13.30
C GLU A 4 1.05 32.06 -12.22
N THR A 5 1.45 33.25 -11.76
CA THR A 5 2.46 33.37 -10.71
C THR A 5 1.97 32.74 -9.40
N ARG A 6 0.68 32.84 -9.09
CA ARG A 6 0.11 32.27 -7.85
C ARG A 6 0.05 30.74 -7.88
N ILE A 7 -0.29 30.13 -9.01
CA ILE A 7 -0.42 28.66 -9.14
C ILE A 7 0.96 27.99 -9.10
N THR A 8 1.95 28.54 -9.81
CA THR A 8 3.32 28.02 -9.81
C THR A 8 3.98 28.17 -8.43
N ILE A 9 3.73 29.29 -7.74
CA ILE A 9 4.18 29.50 -6.35
C ILE A 9 3.50 28.52 -5.39
N PHE A 10 2.22 28.20 -5.57
CA PHE A 10 1.47 27.32 -4.66
C PHE A 10 1.89 25.84 -4.81
N LEU A 11 2.01 25.34 -6.04
CA LEU A 11 2.51 23.99 -6.33
C LEU A 11 3.98 23.82 -5.88
N HIS A 12 4.81 24.85 -6.07
CA HIS A 12 6.16 24.86 -5.51
C HIS A 12 6.09 24.81 -3.99
N LYS A 13 5.39 25.72 -3.30
CA LYS A 13 5.32 25.79 -1.82
C LYS A 13 4.95 24.46 -1.13
N ILE A 14 4.10 23.65 -1.75
CA ILE A 14 3.58 22.38 -1.18
C ILE A 14 4.65 21.28 -1.18
N ILE A 15 5.21 20.98 -2.37
CA ILE A 15 6.31 20.02 -2.52
C ILE A 15 7.50 20.51 -1.69
N SER A 16 7.72 21.83 -1.72
CA SER A 16 8.75 22.52 -0.96
C SER A 16 8.65 22.28 0.53
N LEU A 17 7.53 22.57 1.20
CA LEU A 17 7.41 22.49 2.67
C LEU A 17 7.40 21.06 3.23
N LEU A 18 6.70 20.15 2.56
CA LEU A 18 6.71 18.72 2.88
C LEU A 18 8.15 18.18 2.72
N ILE A 19 8.81 18.46 1.59
CA ILE A 19 10.18 18.02 1.31
C ILE A 19 11.24 18.89 2.02
N LEU A 20 10.94 20.07 2.56
CA LEU A 20 11.89 20.90 3.33
C LEU A 20 12.01 20.38 4.76
N LYS A 21 10.87 20.03 5.38
CA LYS A 21 10.79 19.72 6.82
C LYS A 21 10.69 18.24 7.15
N GLU A 22 10.18 17.38 6.25
CA GLU A 22 10.43 15.92 6.36
C GLU A 22 11.91 15.59 6.30
N VAL A 23 12.63 16.48 5.64
CA VAL A 23 14.02 16.35 5.23
C VAL A 23 14.83 17.29 6.11
N LEU A 24 14.49 17.75 7.32
CA LEU A 24 15.48 18.54 8.09
C LEU A 24 16.75 17.72 8.46
N TYR A 25 16.62 16.38 8.50
CA TYR A 25 17.76 15.45 8.57
C TYR A 25 18.40 15.16 7.19
N GLU A 26 17.60 15.07 6.13
CA GLU A 26 18.06 14.82 4.75
C GLU A 26 18.43 16.11 3.99
N ALA A 27 18.14 17.30 4.52
CA ALA A 27 18.32 18.62 3.92
C ALA A 27 19.70 19.10 4.21
N GLN A 28 20.30 18.70 5.34
CA GLN A 28 21.75 18.78 5.52
C GLN A 28 22.49 17.92 4.50
N LYS A 29 22.00 16.71 4.17
CA LYS A 29 22.55 15.89 3.08
C LYS A 29 22.28 16.50 1.69
N CYS A 30 21.12 17.10 1.47
CA CYS A 30 20.73 17.79 0.24
C CYS A 30 21.50 19.12 0.05
N HIS A 31 21.75 19.85 1.13
CA HIS A 31 22.53 21.09 1.15
C HIS A 31 23.99 20.81 0.76
N ASN A 32 24.53 19.67 1.21
CA ASN A 32 25.89 19.20 0.92
C ASN A 32 26.00 18.43 -0.42
N SER A 33 24.88 18.10 -1.08
CA SER A 33 24.88 17.42 -2.39
C SER A 33 24.63 18.41 -3.54
N ASN A 34 25.36 18.27 -4.64
CA ASN A 34 25.13 19.04 -5.87
C ASN A 34 24.03 18.45 -6.76
N SER A 35 23.51 17.26 -6.44
CA SER A 35 22.41 16.60 -7.16
C SER A 35 21.02 16.84 -6.53
N CYS A 36 20.94 17.73 -5.54
CA CYS A 36 19.71 18.03 -4.82
C CYS A 36 18.77 18.89 -5.69
N ILE A 37 17.68 18.31 -6.20
CA ILE A 37 16.66 19.00 -7.01
C ILE A 37 15.97 20.14 -6.22
N TYR A 38 16.02 20.09 -4.89
CA TYR A 38 15.31 21.02 -3.99
C TYR A 38 16.19 22.15 -3.44
N LYS A 39 17.43 22.28 -3.90
CA LYS A 39 18.41 23.26 -3.37
C LYS A 39 17.90 24.71 -3.46
N ASN A 40 17.14 25.02 -4.52
CA ASN A 40 16.54 26.34 -4.78
C ASN A 40 15.40 26.71 -3.81
N VAL A 41 14.93 25.73 -3.04
CA VAL A 41 13.77 25.84 -2.17
C VAL A 41 14.16 25.92 -0.70
N LEU A 42 15.31 25.32 -0.34
CA LEU A 42 15.78 25.21 1.05
C LEU A 42 15.89 26.56 1.79
N ASN A 43 16.04 27.68 1.07
CA ASN A 43 16.21 29.04 1.63
C ASN A 43 14.99 29.97 1.47
N THR A 44 13.80 29.41 1.23
CA THR A 44 12.59 30.20 0.90
C THR A 44 11.86 30.80 2.10
N GLY A 45 12.26 30.49 3.34
CA GLY A 45 11.65 31.05 4.56
C GLY A 45 10.21 30.59 4.84
N LEU A 46 9.74 29.56 4.13
CA LEU A 46 8.39 29.01 4.26
C LEU A 46 8.17 28.34 5.63
N CYS A 47 6.96 28.44 6.15
CA CYS A 47 6.58 27.90 7.46
C CYS A 47 5.16 27.29 7.44
N TRP A 48 4.82 26.47 8.44
CA TRP A 48 3.49 25.84 8.51
C TRP A 48 2.41 26.82 8.97
N GLY A 49 2.77 27.86 9.73
CA GLY A 49 1.86 28.87 10.26
C GLY A 49 1.70 28.83 11.77
N TYR A 50 2.07 27.72 12.40
CA TYR A 50 2.04 27.57 13.87
C TYR A 50 3.33 28.03 14.55
N GLU A 51 4.43 28.18 13.81
CA GLU A 51 5.71 28.65 14.35
C GLU A 51 5.62 30.11 14.80
N THR A 52 6.31 30.45 15.90
CA THR A 52 6.23 31.77 16.55
C THR A 52 6.64 32.93 15.65
N ASN A 53 7.61 32.72 14.77
CA ASN A 53 8.16 33.75 13.87
C ASN A 53 7.69 33.58 12.42
N CYS A 54 6.57 32.89 12.17
CA CYS A 54 6.05 32.66 10.81
C CYS A 54 5.19 33.85 10.33
N PRO A 55 5.62 34.62 9.31
CA PRO A 55 4.76 35.63 8.71
C PRO A 55 3.58 34.97 7.98
N GLN A 56 2.38 35.55 8.10
CA GLN A 56 1.15 34.97 7.54
C GLN A 56 1.26 34.66 6.03
N HIS A 57 1.95 35.50 5.25
CA HIS A 57 2.11 35.31 3.81
C HIS A 57 3.09 34.18 3.42
N LEU A 58 3.92 33.73 4.36
CA LEU A 58 4.87 32.61 4.22
C LEU A 58 4.32 31.29 4.80
N GLY A 59 3.16 31.33 5.46
CA GLY A 59 2.46 30.15 5.95
C GLY A 59 2.02 29.21 4.82
N TYR A 60 1.85 27.93 5.17
CA TYR A 60 1.45 26.86 4.23
C TYR A 60 0.09 27.14 3.59
N SER A 61 -0.89 27.53 4.39
CA SER A 61 -2.23 27.90 3.95
C SER A 61 -2.60 29.31 4.39
N ASN A 62 -3.43 29.96 3.58
CA ASN A 62 -4.19 31.12 3.99
C ASN A 62 -5.66 30.72 3.98
N ALA A 63 -6.33 30.84 5.12
CA ALA A 63 -7.75 30.54 5.25
C ALA A 63 -8.56 31.32 4.19
N HIS A 64 -9.40 30.60 3.44
CA HIS A 64 -10.26 31.22 2.43
C HIS A 64 -11.73 31.13 2.90
N CYS A 65 -12.30 32.30 3.18
CA CYS A 65 -13.70 32.43 3.58
C CYS A 65 -14.36 33.44 2.63
N PRO A 66 -15.14 33.02 1.62
CA PRO A 66 -15.93 33.94 0.80
C PRO A 66 -17.09 34.59 1.58
N GLY A 67 -17.54 35.76 1.13
CA GLY A 67 -18.66 36.50 1.70
C GLY A 67 -18.37 37.22 3.03
N ASP A 68 -19.40 37.82 3.63
CA ASP A 68 -19.29 38.45 4.95
C ASP A 68 -19.28 37.42 6.08
N HIS A 69 -18.84 37.84 7.27
CA HIS A 69 -18.86 37.01 8.47
C HIS A 69 -20.31 36.74 8.90
N LYS A 70 -20.61 35.50 9.31
CA LYS A 70 -21.95 35.06 9.76
C LYS A 70 -21.82 34.13 10.97
N GLY A 71 -22.90 34.02 11.74
CA GLY A 71 -22.97 33.15 12.91
C GLY A 71 -22.42 33.82 14.18
N TRP A 72 -21.63 33.08 14.97
CA TRP A 72 -21.14 33.51 16.28
C TRP A 72 -19.85 34.34 16.27
N VAL A 73 -19.37 34.77 15.09
CA VAL A 73 -18.17 35.62 14.95
C VAL A 73 -18.58 37.06 14.62
N SER A 74 -17.91 38.04 15.22
CA SER A 74 -18.27 39.46 15.14
C SER A 74 -17.54 40.24 14.03
N SER A 75 -16.57 39.63 13.35
CA SER A 75 -15.84 40.28 12.27
C SER A 75 -15.26 39.27 11.27
N LYS A 76 -14.90 39.77 10.08
CA LYS A 76 -14.21 38.97 9.05
C LYS A 76 -12.86 38.43 9.52
N HIS A 77 -12.13 39.24 10.26
CA HIS A 77 -10.86 38.84 10.87
C HIS A 77 -11.06 37.69 11.85
N GLN A 78 -12.07 37.79 12.74
CA GLN A 78 -12.39 36.74 13.70
C GLN A 78 -12.89 35.46 13.01
N GLN A 79 -13.61 35.56 11.89
CA GLN A 79 -14.01 34.41 11.09
C GLN A 79 -12.79 33.63 10.58
N LEU A 80 -11.82 34.33 9.96
CA LEU A 80 -10.57 33.73 9.47
C LEU A 80 -9.73 33.13 10.59
N GLN A 81 -9.59 33.86 11.70
CA GLN A 81 -8.82 33.42 12.86
C GLN A 81 -9.46 32.20 13.54
N THR A 82 -10.79 32.17 13.65
CA THR A 82 -11.54 31.02 14.17
C THR A 82 -11.32 29.79 13.30
N PHE A 83 -11.42 29.92 11.97
CA PHE A 83 -11.14 28.80 11.07
C PHE A 83 -9.71 28.28 11.22
N PHE A 84 -8.72 29.18 11.24
CA PHE A 84 -7.33 28.80 11.42
C PHE A 84 -7.09 28.05 12.73
N ASN A 85 -7.68 28.53 13.82
CA ASN A 85 -7.52 27.97 15.15
C ASN A 85 -8.26 26.64 15.36
N GLN A 86 -9.42 26.43 14.73
CA GLN A 86 -10.26 25.25 14.96
C GLN A 86 -10.05 24.16 13.92
N ALA A 87 -9.76 24.52 12.67
CA ALA A 87 -9.82 23.62 11.53
C ALA A 87 -8.53 23.58 10.69
N ASP A 88 -7.49 24.34 11.04
CA ASP A 88 -6.21 24.39 10.32
C ASP A 88 -5.02 24.30 11.30
N PHE A 89 -3.80 24.63 10.85
CA PHE A 89 -2.57 24.61 11.65
C PHE A 89 -2.60 25.47 12.93
N GLY A 90 -3.58 26.37 13.08
CA GLY A 90 -3.80 27.07 14.35
C GLY A 90 -4.23 26.12 15.48
N PHE A 91 -4.91 25.01 15.16
CA PHE A 91 -5.22 23.97 16.15
C PHE A 91 -3.93 23.35 16.70
N VAL A 92 -3.00 22.99 15.81
CA VAL A 92 -1.66 22.50 16.18
C VAL A 92 -0.95 23.51 17.07
N LYS A 93 -1.02 24.81 16.72
CA LYS A 93 -0.45 25.89 17.52
C LYS A 93 -1.02 25.91 18.94
N GLN A 94 -2.34 25.79 19.09
CA GLN A 94 -2.99 25.76 20.40
C GLN A 94 -2.55 24.55 21.23
N GLN A 95 -2.49 23.37 20.62
CA GLN A 95 -2.01 22.16 21.29
C GLN A 95 -0.55 22.27 21.72
N ILE A 96 0.30 22.93 20.93
CA ILE A 96 1.70 23.18 21.29
C ILE A 96 1.81 24.15 22.47
N LEU A 97 1.05 25.25 22.42
CA LEU A 97 1.07 26.31 23.44
C LEU A 97 0.47 25.87 24.78
N SER A 98 -0.45 24.90 24.76
CA SER A 98 -1.05 24.36 25.98
C SER A 98 -0.23 23.26 26.65
N LYS A 99 0.90 22.86 26.07
CA LYS A 99 1.78 21.84 26.68
C LYS A 99 2.39 22.37 27.96
N THR A 100 2.27 21.58 29.02
CA THR A 100 2.91 21.82 30.31
C THR A 100 3.58 20.54 30.79
N ALA A 101 4.68 20.68 31.54
CA ALA A 101 5.30 19.56 32.20
C ALA A 101 4.40 19.11 33.37
N ILE A 102 4.06 17.82 33.38
CA ILE A 102 3.37 17.14 34.48
C ILE A 102 4.41 16.53 35.42
N CYS A 103 5.51 16.04 34.87
CA CYS A 103 6.64 15.49 35.62
C CYS A 103 7.94 16.04 35.01
N GLU A 104 8.69 16.79 35.82
CA GLU A 104 9.88 17.54 35.42
C GLU A 104 11.17 16.82 35.87
N PRO A 105 12.17 16.67 35.00
CA PRO A 105 13.47 16.11 35.39
C PRO A 105 14.23 17.13 36.26
N ALA A 106 14.79 16.66 37.38
CA ALA A 106 15.71 17.44 38.20
C ALA A 106 17.17 17.33 37.74
N ALA A 107 17.52 16.24 37.04
CA ALA A 107 18.85 15.99 36.48
C ALA A 107 18.78 15.36 35.07
N ASP A 108 19.90 15.39 34.35
CA ASP A 108 20.01 14.73 33.05
C ASP A 108 19.82 13.22 33.16
N GLY A 109 19.03 12.64 32.26
CA GLY A 109 18.70 11.22 32.25
C GLY A 109 17.49 10.84 33.10
N GLU A 110 16.93 11.78 33.87
CA GLU A 110 15.64 11.59 34.56
C GLU A 110 14.46 11.59 33.58
N SER A 111 13.29 11.25 34.12
CA SER A 111 12.04 11.14 33.37
C SER A 111 11.42 12.50 33.11
N LEU A 112 10.72 12.61 31.99
CA LEU A 112 9.93 13.78 31.61
C LEU A 112 8.57 13.30 31.17
N LEU A 113 7.51 13.98 31.60
CA LEU A 113 6.18 13.85 31.03
C LEU A 113 5.59 15.23 30.78
N GLU A 114 5.37 15.57 29.51
CA GLU A 114 4.73 16.82 29.09
C GLU A 114 3.42 16.50 28.40
N CYS A 115 2.35 17.21 28.75
CA CYS A 115 1.03 16.98 28.17
C CYS A 115 0.36 18.30 27.78
N SER A 116 -0.43 18.26 26.70
CA SER A 116 -1.38 19.34 26.38
C SER A 116 -2.59 19.28 27.33
N SER A 117 -3.41 20.34 27.29
CA SER A 117 -4.63 20.42 28.11
C SER A 117 -5.48 19.16 28.00
N TYR A 118 -6.06 18.76 29.14
CA TYR A 118 -6.89 17.58 29.30
C TYR A 118 -6.20 16.26 28.96
N LEU A 119 -4.86 16.22 28.94
CA LEU A 119 -4.06 15.04 28.61
C LEU A 119 -4.43 14.47 27.21
N GLN A 120 -4.79 15.34 26.26
CA GLN A 120 -5.17 14.93 24.89
C GLN A 120 -3.96 14.44 24.09
N PHE A 121 -2.82 15.08 24.28
CA PHE A 121 -1.52 14.68 23.74
C PHE A 121 -0.50 14.68 24.88
N CYS A 122 0.33 13.64 24.98
CA CYS A 122 1.45 13.60 25.92
C CYS A 122 2.72 13.09 25.25
N ARG A 123 3.87 13.60 25.70
CA ARG A 123 5.20 13.12 25.35
C ARG A 123 5.96 12.76 26.63
N GLY A 124 6.53 11.56 26.62
CA GLY A 124 7.34 11.03 27.71
C GLY A 124 8.80 10.79 27.31
N LYS A 125 9.72 10.94 28.25
CA LYS A 125 11.10 10.43 28.17
C LYS A 125 11.42 9.59 29.38
N ASN A 126 12.16 8.50 29.18
CA ASN A 126 12.59 7.57 30.23
C ASN A 126 11.43 7.13 31.12
N LEU A 127 10.36 6.59 30.53
CA LEU A 127 9.18 6.14 31.25
C LEU A 127 9.09 4.62 31.24
N TYR A 128 8.59 4.02 32.32
CA TYR A 128 8.22 2.61 32.32
C TYR A 128 6.71 2.44 32.17
N LEU A 129 6.30 1.36 31.50
CA LEU A 129 4.93 0.84 31.45
C LEU A 129 4.94 -0.64 31.87
N ASP A 130 4.05 -1.03 32.75
CA ASP A 130 3.98 -2.37 33.32
C ASP A 130 2.81 -3.16 32.73
N PHE A 131 3.11 -4.18 31.93
CA PHE A 131 2.15 -5.04 31.26
C PHE A 131 2.11 -6.46 31.83
N ARG A 132 2.58 -6.64 33.08
CA ARG A 132 2.64 -7.96 33.71
C ARG A 132 1.27 -8.58 34.00
N ASP A 133 0.22 -7.77 34.13
CA ASP A 133 -1.16 -8.24 34.33
C ASP A 133 -1.90 -8.58 33.02
N VAL A 134 -1.38 -8.18 31.86
CA VAL A 134 -2.00 -8.42 30.54
C VAL A 134 -2.31 -9.90 30.28
N PRO A 135 -1.43 -10.89 30.57
CA PRO A 135 -1.74 -12.31 30.36
C PRO A 135 -2.94 -12.82 31.16
N ALA A 136 -3.26 -12.18 32.29
CA ALA A 136 -4.40 -12.57 33.13
C ALA A 136 -5.73 -12.01 32.61
N ARG A 137 -5.71 -11.04 31.69
CA ARG A 137 -6.89 -10.37 31.15
C ARG A 137 -7.32 -11.07 29.85
N LYS A 138 -8.56 -11.59 29.83
CA LYS A 138 -9.13 -12.31 28.67
C LYS A 138 -9.97 -11.39 27.78
N GLU A 139 -10.30 -10.20 28.26
CA GLU A 139 -11.12 -9.22 27.56
C GLU A 139 -10.35 -8.43 26.49
N SER A 140 -11.08 -7.87 25.53
CA SER A 140 -10.55 -6.89 24.59
C SER A 140 -10.28 -5.56 25.30
N PHE A 141 -9.16 -4.91 24.96
CA PHE A 141 -8.77 -3.63 25.55
C PHE A 141 -9.36 -2.44 24.79
N ARG A 142 -10.04 -2.70 23.66
CA ARG A 142 -10.74 -1.68 22.89
C ARG A 142 -11.74 -0.93 23.78
N TYR A 143 -11.61 0.40 23.80
CA TYR A 143 -12.42 1.33 24.60
C TYR A 143 -12.35 1.17 26.12
N LYS A 144 -11.40 0.39 26.64
CA LYS A 144 -11.17 0.28 28.08
C LYS A 144 -10.44 1.51 28.62
N MET A 145 -10.73 1.81 29.88
CA MET A 145 -10.30 3.00 30.61
C MET A 145 -9.38 2.65 31.79
N ASP A 146 -9.11 1.37 31.95
CA ASP A 146 -8.41 0.76 33.08
C ASP A 146 -7.31 -0.17 32.57
N VAL A 147 -6.69 0.18 31.44
CA VAL A 147 -5.61 -0.62 30.85
C VAL A 147 -4.36 -0.51 31.71
N LEU A 148 -4.00 0.70 32.12
CA LEU A 148 -2.98 0.94 33.13
C LEU A 148 -3.66 1.30 34.45
N LYS A 149 -3.15 0.73 35.54
CA LYS A 149 -3.57 0.98 36.92
C LYS A 149 -2.44 1.63 37.70
N LYS A 150 -2.75 2.00 38.93
CA LYS A 150 -1.77 2.53 39.89
C LYS A 150 -0.52 1.65 39.95
N GLY A 151 0.66 2.26 39.84
CA GLY A 151 1.95 1.58 39.83
C GLY A 151 2.39 0.99 38.49
N GLN A 152 1.56 1.07 37.45
CA GLN A 152 1.88 0.50 36.13
C GLN A 152 2.44 1.50 35.11
N ILE A 153 2.58 2.77 35.50
CA ILE A 153 3.24 3.80 34.69
C ILE A 153 3.97 4.76 35.62
N GLY A 154 5.19 5.13 35.26
CA GLY A 154 5.95 6.07 36.07
C GLY A 154 7.34 6.37 35.55
N GLY A 155 8.05 7.17 36.34
CA GLY A 155 9.41 7.62 36.06
C GLY A 155 10.01 8.40 37.23
N LYS A 156 11.32 8.60 37.20
CA LYS A 156 12.03 9.40 38.20
C LYS A 156 12.00 10.86 37.79
N CYS A 157 11.23 11.67 38.49
CA CYS A 157 11.07 13.09 38.21
C CYS A 157 10.30 13.78 39.35
N LYS A 158 10.27 15.11 39.35
CA LYS A 158 9.41 15.89 40.23
C LYS A 158 7.99 15.93 39.66
N LEU A 159 7.08 15.14 40.24
CA LEU A 159 5.69 15.02 39.78
C LEU A 159 4.76 16.11 40.37
N ASP A 160 4.10 16.89 39.51
CA ASP A 160 3.02 17.80 39.91
C ASP A 160 1.68 17.06 39.96
N LYS A 161 1.39 16.44 41.11
CA LYS A 161 0.16 15.65 41.32
C LYS A 161 -1.12 16.49 41.22
N LEU A 162 -1.07 17.75 41.66
CA LEU A 162 -2.24 18.64 41.61
C LEU A 162 -2.61 18.92 40.15
N ARG A 163 -1.61 19.24 39.32
CA ARG A 163 -1.82 19.44 37.88
C ARG A 163 -2.28 18.18 37.17
N LEU A 164 -1.66 17.03 37.47
CA LEU A 164 -2.08 15.75 36.90
C LEU A 164 -3.58 15.49 37.15
N HIS A 165 -4.04 15.69 38.39
CA HIS A 165 -5.44 15.53 38.73
C HIS A 165 -6.36 16.57 38.09
N SER A 166 -5.95 17.83 37.98
CA SER A 166 -6.78 18.87 37.33
C SER A 166 -6.95 18.65 35.82
N GLU A 167 -5.90 18.17 35.16
CA GLU A 167 -5.92 17.88 33.72
C GLU A 167 -6.64 16.54 33.43
N ALA A 168 -6.70 15.61 34.37
CA ALA A 168 -7.36 14.30 34.19
C ALA A 168 -8.90 14.32 34.29
N THR A 169 -9.53 15.49 34.23
CA THR A 169 -11.01 15.64 34.38
C THR A 169 -11.81 15.07 33.22
N HIS A 170 -11.26 15.07 32.00
CA HIS A 170 -11.95 14.61 30.80
C HIS A 170 -11.60 13.15 30.52
N GLN A 171 -12.27 12.21 31.18
CA GLN A 171 -12.02 10.78 31.01
C GLN A 171 -12.87 10.21 29.87
N SER A 172 -12.25 9.87 28.73
CA SER A 172 -12.89 9.04 27.71
C SER A 172 -11.84 8.27 26.89
N PRO A 173 -12.14 7.03 26.45
CA PRO A 173 -11.12 6.12 25.94
C PRO A 173 -10.47 6.60 24.64
N LEU A 174 -11.18 7.44 23.87
CA LEU A 174 -10.74 7.98 22.59
C LEU A 174 -10.77 9.52 22.54
N GLN A 175 -10.87 10.18 23.71
CA GLN A 175 -10.83 11.65 23.80
C GLN A 175 -9.60 12.16 24.53
N SER A 176 -9.07 11.40 25.49
CA SER A 176 -7.84 11.77 26.21
C SER A 176 -7.09 10.53 26.67
N TRP A 177 -5.83 10.74 27.05
CA TRP A 177 -5.01 9.76 27.75
C TRP A 177 -5.15 9.82 29.26
N ALA A 178 -6.02 10.71 29.77
CA ALA A 178 -6.31 10.83 31.20
C ALA A 178 -6.57 9.49 31.91
N PRO A 179 -7.29 8.52 31.32
CA PRO A 179 -7.59 7.25 32.01
C PRO A 179 -6.34 6.46 32.38
N GLU A 180 -5.29 6.55 31.56
CA GLU A 180 -4.05 5.81 31.77
C GLU A 180 -3.00 6.67 32.50
N ILE A 181 -2.88 7.95 32.12
CA ILE A 181 -1.86 8.87 32.62
C ILE A 181 -2.15 9.35 34.04
N GLN A 182 -3.42 9.37 34.49
CA GLN A 182 -3.77 9.69 35.88
C GLN A 182 -3.08 8.78 36.92
N HIS A 183 -2.61 7.60 36.48
CA HIS A 183 -1.94 6.62 37.32
C HIS A 183 -0.41 6.76 37.33
N PHE A 184 0.14 7.83 36.74
CA PHE A 184 1.56 8.11 36.72
C PHE A 184 2.14 8.27 38.12
N GLU A 185 3.20 7.51 38.43
CA GLU A 185 3.89 7.56 39.72
C GLU A 185 5.36 8.00 39.60
N GLU A 186 5.80 8.73 40.62
CA GLU A 186 7.21 9.07 40.83
C GLU A 186 7.95 7.90 41.49
N ILE A 187 9.10 7.53 40.94
CA ILE A 187 9.97 6.48 41.49
C ILE A 187 11.36 7.04 41.84
N SER A 188 12.09 6.37 42.74
CA SER A 188 13.41 6.79 43.21
C SER A 188 14.54 6.51 42.22
N ASP A 189 14.38 5.44 41.43
CA ASP A 189 15.44 4.86 40.61
C ASP A 189 15.36 5.37 39.18
N LEU A 190 16.51 5.53 38.53
CA LEU A 190 16.56 5.97 37.13
C LEU A 190 15.93 4.91 36.22
N VAL A 191 15.23 5.34 35.19
CA VAL A 191 14.67 4.45 34.16
C VAL A 191 15.73 4.24 33.08
N ASN A 192 16.70 3.37 33.35
CA ASN A 192 17.83 3.03 32.48
C ASN A 192 18.18 1.53 32.59
N GLU A 193 19.07 1.03 31.72
CA GLU A 193 19.45 -0.39 31.71
C GLU A 193 20.11 -0.85 33.02
N GLU A 194 20.77 0.06 33.74
CA GLU A 194 21.51 -0.23 34.98
C GLU A 194 20.60 -0.50 36.17
N SER A 195 19.41 0.11 36.21
CA SER A 195 18.50 0.00 37.35
C SER A 195 17.73 -1.32 37.42
N GLN A 196 17.78 -2.14 36.36
CA GLN A 196 17.08 -3.43 36.24
C GLN A 196 15.57 -3.36 36.55
N ILE A 197 14.94 -2.18 36.43
CA ILE A 197 13.52 -1.99 36.72
C ILE A 197 12.65 -2.67 35.65
N CYS A 198 13.11 -2.69 34.40
CA CYS A 198 12.38 -3.19 33.24
C CYS A 198 13.00 -4.45 32.64
N ASP A 199 12.14 -5.29 32.07
CA ASP A 199 12.53 -6.50 31.34
C ASP A 199 12.94 -6.18 29.88
N VAL A 200 12.42 -5.08 29.33
CA VAL A 200 12.64 -4.66 27.94
C VAL A 200 12.89 -3.16 27.88
N PHE A 201 13.91 -2.76 27.13
CA PHE A 201 14.22 -1.36 26.84
C PHE A 201 13.97 -1.06 25.36
N ILE A 202 13.31 0.06 25.08
CA ILE A 202 12.98 0.54 23.74
C ILE A 202 13.59 1.93 23.56
N ASP A 203 14.69 1.98 22.82
CA ASP A 203 15.41 3.23 22.54
C ASP A 203 14.79 4.05 21.41
N LYS A 204 14.08 3.39 20.51
CA LYS A 204 13.43 4.05 19.38
C LYS A 204 12.18 4.82 19.84
N PRO A 205 11.95 6.04 19.32
CA PRO A 205 10.73 6.79 19.63
C PRO A 205 9.49 5.96 19.31
N THR A 206 8.61 5.79 20.29
CA THR A 206 7.43 4.94 20.15
C THR A 206 6.15 5.73 20.28
N PHE A 207 5.28 5.67 19.28
CA PHE A 207 3.93 6.23 19.33
C PHE A 207 2.94 5.15 19.75
N ILE A 208 2.14 5.43 20.77
CA ILE A 208 1.13 4.50 21.28
C ILE A 208 -0.23 4.87 20.71
N MET A 209 -0.83 4.00 19.90
CA MET A 209 -2.06 4.29 19.15
C MET A 209 -3.27 3.57 19.74
N LYS A 210 -4.27 4.32 20.22
CA LYS A 210 -5.63 3.80 20.46
C LYS A 210 -6.46 4.01 19.19
N ILE A 211 -6.81 2.91 18.52
CA ILE A 211 -7.54 2.91 17.25
C ILE A 211 -9.05 2.95 17.46
N ASP A 212 -9.78 3.69 16.61
CA ASP A 212 -11.24 3.77 16.70
C ASP A 212 -11.93 2.51 16.15
N ALA A 213 -11.65 2.13 14.89
CA ALA A 213 -12.21 0.93 14.28
C ALA A 213 -11.33 0.38 13.17
N THR A 214 -11.34 -0.94 12.95
CA THR A 214 -10.45 -1.63 12.00
C THR A 214 -11.04 -1.85 10.59
N VAL A 215 -12.34 -1.59 10.36
CA VAL A 215 -13.01 -1.98 9.10
C VAL A 215 -13.45 -0.80 8.24
N ASN A 216 -13.81 0.33 8.85
CA ASN A 216 -14.37 1.47 8.12
C ASN A 216 -13.32 2.56 7.95
N MET A 217 -13.10 2.98 6.70
CA MET A 217 -12.12 4.01 6.37
C MET A 217 -12.37 5.34 7.08
N TYR A 218 -13.63 5.71 7.32
CA TYR A 218 -13.97 6.95 8.01
C TYR A 218 -13.29 7.02 9.39
N HIS A 219 -13.35 5.93 10.16
CA HIS A 219 -12.76 5.83 11.49
C HIS A 219 -11.23 5.75 11.43
N HIS A 220 -10.67 4.95 10.51
CA HIS A 220 -9.21 4.88 10.32
C HIS A 220 -8.60 6.20 9.88
N PHE A 221 -9.31 6.98 9.08
CA PHE A 221 -8.85 8.31 8.70
C PHE A 221 -8.63 9.17 9.95
N CYS A 222 -9.53 9.13 10.94
CA CYS A 222 -9.34 9.85 12.19
C CYS A 222 -8.04 9.44 12.88
N ASP A 223 -7.72 8.14 12.90
CA ASP A 223 -6.50 7.61 13.50
C ASP A 223 -5.25 8.16 12.78
N PHE A 224 -5.20 8.07 11.45
CA PHE A 224 -4.06 8.55 10.66
C PHE A 224 -3.92 10.07 10.66
N PHE A 225 -5.03 10.79 10.59
CA PHE A 225 -5.06 12.25 10.59
C PHE A 225 -4.61 12.81 11.94
N ASN A 226 -5.07 12.23 13.05
CA ASN A 226 -4.64 12.65 14.38
C ASN A 226 -3.20 12.24 14.66
N LEU A 227 -2.72 11.10 14.16
CA LEU A 227 -1.30 10.75 14.20
C LEU A 227 -0.46 11.78 13.44
N TYR A 228 -0.84 12.12 12.21
CA TYR A 228 -0.18 13.15 11.42
C TYR A 228 -0.15 14.51 12.13
N THR A 229 -1.28 14.94 12.68
CA THR A 229 -1.39 16.17 13.48
C THR A 229 -0.49 16.10 14.71
N SER A 230 -0.42 14.94 15.35
CA SER A 230 0.45 14.70 16.52
C SER A 230 1.93 14.77 16.17
N LEU A 231 2.34 14.42 14.95
CA LEU A 231 3.72 14.65 14.51
C LEU A 231 4.07 16.14 14.60
N HIS A 232 3.17 17.02 14.15
CA HIS A 232 3.36 18.46 14.28
C HIS A 232 3.35 18.95 15.73
N VAL A 233 2.45 18.44 16.58
CA VAL A 233 2.41 18.82 18.01
C VAL A 233 3.66 18.36 18.77
N ASN A 234 4.16 17.17 18.42
CA ASN A 234 5.36 16.59 19.02
C ASN A 234 6.64 17.37 18.63
N GLY A 235 6.67 17.97 17.45
CA GLY A 235 7.91 18.44 16.85
C GLY A 235 8.15 19.95 16.78
N THR A 236 9.27 20.33 17.41
CA THR A 236 10.25 21.32 16.92
C THR A 236 11.60 20.66 16.60
N HIS A 237 11.66 19.32 16.53
CA HIS A 237 12.89 18.53 16.38
C HIS A 237 13.16 18.12 14.92
N SER A 238 14.44 17.96 14.55
CA SER A 238 14.90 17.66 13.17
C SER A 238 14.43 16.31 12.61
N LYS A 239 13.92 15.40 13.47
CA LYS A 239 13.43 14.06 13.12
C LYS A 239 11.91 13.90 13.17
N MET A 240 11.15 15.01 13.20
CA MET A 240 9.68 15.03 13.39
C MET A 240 8.89 14.09 12.45
N PHE A 241 9.30 13.95 11.19
CA PHE A 241 8.66 13.07 10.20
C PHE A 241 9.55 11.88 9.80
N SER A 242 10.44 11.45 10.70
CA SER A 242 11.21 10.22 10.50
C SER A 242 10.27 9.03 10.43
N ARG A 243 10.54 8.11 9.50
CA ARG A 243 9.87 6.79 9.44
C ARG A 243 10.53 5.76 10.35
N ASP A 244 11.69 6.07 10.93
CA ASP A 244 12.34 5.24 11.94
C ASP A 244 11.75 5.52 13.33
N ILE A 245 10.45 5.23 13.46
CA ILE A 245 9.69 5.29 14.71
C ILE A 245 8.97 3.96 14.91
N ASN A 246 8.72 3.60 16.16
CA ASN A 246 7.91 2.45 16.51
C ASN A 246 6.45 2.88 16.68
N ILE A 247 5.52 2.03 16.26
CA ILE A 247 4.08 2.23 16.51
C ILE A 247 3.57 1.04 17.31
N LEU A 248 3.07 1.31 18.50
CA LEU A 248 2.46 0.34 19.40
C LEU A 248 0.94 0.51 19.37
N ILE A 249 0.23 -0.43 18.76
CA ILE A 249 -1.23 -0.49 18.78
C ILE A 249 -1.69 -0.93 20.17
N TRP A 250 -2.57 -0.16 20.80
CA TRP A 250 -3.05 -0.34 22.17
C TRP A 250 -4.10 -1.46 22.29
N GLU A 251 -3.76 -2.64 21.78
CA GLU A 251 -4.64 -3.80 21.67
C GLU A 251 -3.88 -5.12 21.86
N THR A 252 -4.59 -6.19 22.21
CA THR A 252 -4.02 -7.52 22.47
C THR A 252 -4.11 -8.49 21.28
N TYR A 253 -4.71 -8.08 20.16
CA TYR A 253 -4.79 -8.83 18.91
C TYR A 253 -3.91 -8.20 17.81
N ALA A 254 -3.58 -8.98 16.78
CA ALA A 254 -2.83 -8.48 15.63
C ALA A 254 -3.69 -7.47 14.84
N TYR A 255 -3.09 -6.35 14.46
CA TYR A 255 -3.79 -5.35 13.65
C TYR A 255 -3.98 -5.87 12.22
N HIS A 256 -5.23 -6.01 11.80
CA HIS A 256 -5.60 -6.36 10.44
C HIS A 256 -6.63 -5.33 9.93
N SER A 257 -6.33 -4.73 8.77
CA SER A 257 -7.17 -3.69 8.15
C SER A 257 -6.78 -3.53 6.68
N ASN A 258 -7.76 -3.28 5.80
CA ASN A 258 -7.53 -2.95 4.39
C ASN A 258 -6.72 -1.67 4.22
N PHE A 259 -6.71 -0.81 5.25
CA PHE A 259 -5.99 0.46 5.25
C PHE A 259 -4.59 0.33 5.88
N GLY A 260 -4.16 -0.88 6.21
CA GLY A 260 -2.89 -1.14 6.90
C GLY A 260 -1.65 -0.63 6.15
N VAL A 261 -1.71 -0.58 4.82
CA VAL A 261 -0.64 -0.01 3.99
C VAL A 261 -0.37 1.47 4.33
N THR A 262 -1.35 2.20 4.85
CA THR A 262 -1.20 3.60 5.27
C THR A 262 -0.16 3.76 6.39
N TRP A 263 0.03 2.75 7.25
CA TRP A 263 1.08 2.78 8.28
C TRP A 263 2.48 2.94 7.70
N SER A 264 2.71 2.46 6.47
CA SER A 264 3.98 2.64 5.78
C SER A 264 4.31 4.12 5.52
N ALA A 265 3.31 5.02 5.54
CA ALA A 265 3.54 6.45 5.44
C ALA A 265 4.18 7.04 6.72
N PHE A 266 3.92 6.43 7.87
CA PHE A 266 4.35 6.91 9.19
C PHE A 266 5.58 6.16 9.73
N THR A 267 5.68 4.85 9.47
CA THR A 267 6.78 4.02 9.97
C THR A 267 7.31 3.06 8.90
N GLN A 268 8.58 2.69 9.03
CA GLN A 268 9.21 1.57 8.31
C GLN A 268 9.39 0.32 9.19
N ASN A 269 9.13 0.45 10.49
CA ASN A 269 9.24 -0.64 11.46
C ASN A 269 7.90 -1.42 11.51
N PRO A 270 7.92 -2.71 11.85
CA PRO A 270 6.69 -3.49 12.01
C PRO A 270 5.84 -2.93 13.15
N LEU A 271 4.51 -3.04 13.03
CA LEU A 271 3.58 -2.64 14.08
C LEU A 271 3.73 -3.57 15.29
N MET A 272 3.83 -2.98 16.47
CA MET A 272 3.79 -3.72 17.74
C MET A 272 2.38 -3.65 18.33
N ASN A 273 2.06 -4.57 19.22
CA ASN A 273 0.81 -4.57 19.99
C ASN A 273 1.08 -4.96 21.44
N LEU A 274 0.09 -4.85 22.33
CA LEU A 274 0.28 -5.13 23.76
C LEU A 274 0.64 -6.60 24.02
N ARG A 275 0.26 -7.53 23.14
CA ARG A 275 0.67 -8.94 23.22
C ARG A 275 2.18 -9.11 23.13
N THR A 276 2.86 -8.24 22.39
CA THR A 276 4.34 -8.25 22.24
C THR A 276 5.04 -8.10 23.59
N PHE A 277 4.40 -7.41 24.54
CA PHE A 277 4.95 -7.08 25.86
C PHE A 277 4.20 -7.74 27.03
N GLN A 278 3.32 -8.70 26.74
CA GLN A 278 2.54 -9.38 27.77
C GLN A 278 3.46 -10.02 28.83
N GLY A 279 3.16 -9.81 30.11
CA GLY A 279 3.95 -10.39 31.19
C GLY A 279 5.26 -9.64 31.48
N LYS A 280 5.49 -8.47 30.91
CA LYS A 280 6.75 -7.71 31.03
C LYS A 280 6.52 -6.26 31.47
N ARG A 281 7.53 -5.67 32.10
CA ARG A 281 7.65 -4.22 32.28
C ARG A 281 8.60 -3.65 31.23
N VAL A 282 8.16 -2.62 30.52
CA VAL A 282 8.83 -2.05 29.35
C VAL A 282 9.23 -0.61 29.63
N CYS A 283 10.49 -0.29 29.40
CA CYS A 283 11.05 1.06 29.53
C CYS A 283 11.19 1.70 28.14
N PHE A 284 10.64 2.90 27.98
CA PHE A 284 10.71 3.67 26.75
C PHE A 284 11.64 4.87 26.92
N ARG A 285 12.64 4.98 26.06
CA ARG A 285 13.52 6.16 26.00
C ARG A 285 12.74 7.40 25.59
N GLU A 286 11.91 7.26 24.55
CA GLU A 286 10.95 8.28 24.11
C GLU A 286 9.62 7.61 23.76
N VAL A 287 8.54 8.11 24.36
CA VAL A 287 7.17 7.64 24.11
C VAL A 287 6.25 8.82 23.82
N VAL A 288 5.35 8.65 22.87
CA VAL A 288 4.36 9.66 22.50
C VAL A 288 2.96 9.04 22.59
N PHE A 289 2.10 9.75 23.29
CA PHE A 289 0.68 9.51 23.39
C PHE A 289 -0.03 10.55 22.49
N PRO A 290 -0.32 10.19 21.23
CA PRO A 290 -0.84 11.11 20.22
C PRO A 290 -2.28 11.53 20.50
N LEU A 291 -2.71 12.60 19.83
CA LEU A 291 -4.12 13.01 19.79
C LEU A 291 -5.02 11.83 19.37
N LEU A 292 -6.21 11.76 19.99
CA LEU A 292 -7.12 10.63 19.84
C LEU A 292 -8.28 10.91 18.86
N PRO A 293 -8.86 9.87 18.23
CA PRO A 293 -9.75 10.02 17.08
C PRO A 293 -11.11 10.65 17.37
N ARG A 294 -11.58 10.67 18.62
CA ARG A 294 -12.94 11.13 18.99
C ARG A 294 -12.97 12.29 19.96
N MET A 295 -11.92 13.11 19.99
CA MET A 295 -11.82 14.31 20.84
C MET A 295 -13.04 15.24 20.73
N ILE A 296 -13.52 15.75 21.86
CA ILE A 296 -14.55 16.79 21.91
C ILE A 296 -13.94 18.10 21.41
N PHE A 297 -14.58 18.74 20.44
CA PHE A 297 -14.02 19.87 19.67
C PHE A 297 -12.66 19.55 19.02
N GLY A 298 -12.41 18.27 18.75
CA GLY A 298 -11.24 17.80 18.02
C GLY A 298 -11.35 18.02 16.51
N LEU A 299 -10.27 17.74 15.80
CA LEU A 299 -10.26 17.76 14.33
C LEU A 299 -10.93 16.48 13.79
N TYR A 300 -11.90 16.67 12.90
CA TYR A 300 -12.68 15.72 12.12
C TYR A 300 -13.79 14.88 12.81
N TYR A 301 -14.09 15.11 14.10
CA TYR A 301 -15.38 14.72 14.70
C TYR A 301 -15.92 15.90 15.51
N ASN A 302 -17.14 16.35 15.22
CA ASN A 302 -17.72 17.55 15.85
C ASN A 302 -16.81 18.79 15.76
N THR A 303 -15.95 18.89 14.74
CA THR A 303 -15.15 20.10 14.53
C THR A 303 -16.11 21.23 14.22
N PRO A 304 -16.17 22.29 15.03
CA PRO A 304 -16.98 23.45 14.72
C PRO A 304 -16.31 24.15 13.54
N ILE A 305 -16.88 24.00 12.35
CA ILE A 305 -16.35 24.72 11.19
C ILE A 305 -17.14 26.00 11.05
N VAL A 306 -16.46 27.11 11.30
CA VAL A 306 -17.04 28.44 11.11
C VAL A 306 -17.62 28.57 9.69
N TRP A 307 -18.75 29.25 9.59
CA TRP A 307 -19.53 29.34 8.37
C TRP A 307 -18.70 29.92 7.21
N GLY A 308 -18.89 29.36 6.02
CA GLY A 308 -18.35 29.88 4.75
C GLY A 308 -16.86 29.63 4.50
N CYS A 309 -16.06 29.32 5.53
CA CYS A 309 -14.64 29.01 5.34
C CYS A 309 -14.40 27.61 4.77
N LYS A 310 -13.37 27.49 3.92
CA LYS A 310 -12.96 26.27 3.24
C LYS A 310 -11.44 26.20 3.05
N GLU A 311 -10.95 25.06 2.56
CA GLU A 311 -9.54 24.82 2.19
C GLU A 311 -8.58 24.90 3.39
N SER A 312 -8.73 23.98 4.33
CA SER A 312 -7.79 23.83 5.45
C SER A 312 -6.42 23.35 4.94
N GLY A 313 -5.37 24.09 5.31
CA GLY A 313 -3.99 23.70 5.06
C GLY A 313 -3.64 22.36 5.68
N LEU A 314 -4.07 22.11 6.91
CA LEU A 314 -3.79 20.88 7.63
C LEU A 314 -4.37 19.64 6.91
N PHE A 315 -5.63 19.69 6.48
CA PHE A 315 -6.27 18.59 5.73
C PHE A 315 -5.65 18.41 4.35
N HIS A 316 -5.35 19.52 3.67
CA HIS A 316 -4.67 19.48 2.38
C HIS A 316 -3.25 18.88 2.51
N ALA A 317 -2.48 19.29 3.52
CA ALA A 317 -1.14 18.78 3.78
C ALA A 317 -1.17 17.28 4.13
N PHE A 318 -2.11 16.84 4.97
CA PHE A 318 -2.31 15.43 5.27
C PHE A 318 -2.55 14.59 4.00
N SER A 319 -3.47 15.04 3.14
CA SER A 319 -3.77 14.35 1.89
C SER A 319 -2.52 14.17 1.02
N LYS A 320 -1.76 15.25 0.82
CA LYS A 320 -0.52 15.22 0.03
C LYS A 320 0.57 14.39 0.70
N PHE A 321 0.69 14.42 2.02
CA PHE A 321 1.63 13.61 2.79
C PHE A 321 1.41 12.11 2.54
N ILE A 322 0.16 11.63 2.66
CA ILE A 322 -0.17 10.22 2.42
C ILE A 322 0.10 9.83 0.96
N LEU A 323 -0.39 10.61 0.00
CA LEU A 323 -0.19 10.33 -1.43
C LEU A 323 1.31 10.27 -1.80
N HIS A 324 2.11 11.21 -1.27
CA HIS A 324 3.55 11.26 -1.50
C HIS A 324 4.26 10.05 -0.88
N ARG A 325 4.03 9.78 0.41
CA ARG A 325 4.71 8.69 1.12
C ARG A 325 4.35 7.30 0.61
N LEU A 326 3.12 7.13 0.12
CA LEU A 326 2.67 5.90 -0.53
C LEU A 326 3.05 5.82 -2.01
N LYS A 327 3.76 6.83 -2.55
CA LYS A 327 4.22 6.91 -3.95
C LYS A 327 3.07 6.75 -4.94
N ILE A 328 1.93 7.36 -4.65
CA ILE A 328 0.80 7.38 -5.59
C ILE A 328 1.13 8.37 -6.72
N PRO A 329 1.12 7.95 -7.99
CA PRO A 329 1.47 8.83 -9.10
C PRO A 329 0.44 9.95 -9.26
N ASN A 330 0.93 11.15 -9.58
CA ASN A 330 0.06 12.23 -10.04
C ASN A 330 -0.46 11.91 -11.45
N ARG A 331 -1.64 12.42 -11.78
CA ARG A 331 -2.35 12.18 -13.05
C ARG A 331 -1.70 12.82 -14.30
N THR A 332 -0.40 13.10 -14.28
CA THR A 332 0.31 13.75 -15.39
C THR A 332 0.74 12.79 -16.51
N ALA A 333 0.58 11.48 -16.35
CA ALA A 333 1.22 10.48 -17.22
C ALA A 333 0.27 9.60 -18.07
N ILE A 334 -1.03 9.51 -17.77
CA ILE A 334 -1.79 8.29 -18.14
C ILE A 334 -2.73 8.44 -19.36
N ASP A 335 -3.12 9.64 -19.82
CA ASP A 335 -4.06 9.74 -20.96
C ASP A 335 -3.70 10.81 -21.99
N GLN A 336 -2.88 10.42 -22.96
CA GLN A 336 -2.70 11.17 -24.21
C GLN A 336 -3.82 10.84 -25.21
N VAL A 337 -5.07 11.16 -24.86
CA VAL A 337 -6.19 11.11 -25.82
C VAL A 337 -6.45 12.51 -26.36
N ALA A 338 -6.61 12.63 -27.69
CA ALA A 338 -6.82 13.89 -28.41
C ALA A 338 -8.01 14.74 -27.89
N LYS A 339 -8.91 14.14 -27.10
CA LYS A 339 -9.94 14.82 -26.28
C LYS A 339 -10.05 14.10 -24.92
N PRO A 340 -9.51 14.66 -23.82
CA PRO A 340 -9.63 14.04 -22.51
C PRO A 340 -11.10 14.09 -22.07
N LYS A 341 -11.71 12.91 -21.91
CA LYS A 341 -13.05 12.76 -21.36
C LYS A 341 -12.99 13.00 -19.85
N ILE A 342 -14.04 13.60 -19.29
CA ILE A 342 -14.18 13.72 -17.83
C ILE A 342 -14.34 12.31 -17.25
N LYS A 343 -13.50 11.98 -16.28
CA LYS A 343 -13.47 10.66 -15.63
C LYS A 343 -14.41 10.63 -14.44
N ILE A 344 -15.43 9.79 -14.54
CA ILE A 344 -16.43 9.57 -13.50
C ILE A 344 -16.17 8.23 -12.84
N LEU A 345 -16.02 8.24 -11.53
CA LEU A 345 -15.97 7.04 -10.72
C LEU A 345 -17.27 6.94 -9.91
N LEU A 346 -18.08 5.92 -10.21
CA LEU A 346 -19.28 5.60 -9.45
C LEU A 346 -18.95 4.47 -8.48
N LEU A 347 -19.03 4.79 -7.18
CA LEU A 347 -18.80 3.87 -6.09
C LEU A 347 -20.06 3.09 -5.78
N SER A 348 -20.07 1.83 -6.20
CA SER A 348 -21.12 0.86 -5.89
C SER A 348 -20.94 0.30 -4.48
N ARG A 349 -22.01 -0.28 -3.92
CA ARG A 349 -22.02 -0.85 -2.58
C ARG A 349 -22.84 -2.13 -2.54
N ASN A 350 -22.20 -3.26 -2.24
CA ASN A 350 -22.88 -4.54 -2.03
C ASN A 350 -23.16 -4.79 -0.54
N THR A 351 -24.12 -4.05 0.01
CA THR A 351 -24.58 -4.28 1.40
C THR A 351 -26.10 -4.36 1.45
N GLN A 352 -26.67 -4.92 2.51
CA GLN A 352 -28.13 -5.09 2.65
C GLN A 352 -28.94 -3.78 2.50
N TYR A 353 -28.38 -2.65 2.97
CA TYR A 353 -29.04 -1.34 2.99
C TYR A 353 -28.21 -0.26 2.28
N ARG A 354 -28.82 0.88 1.93
CA ARG A 354 -28.22 2.00 1.17
C ARG A 354 -27.59 1.55 -0.16
N ARG A 355 -28.28 0.66 -0.88
CA ARG A 355 -28.00 0.29 -2.27
C ARG A 355 -28.66 1.28 -3.23
N ILE A 356 -28.07 1.40 -4.41
CA ILE A 356 -28.64 2.13 -5.55
C ILE A 356 -29.48 1.13 -6.35
N LEU A 357 -30.82 1.21 -6.24
CA LEU A 357 -31.73 0.24 -6.85
C LEU A 357 -31.69 0.28 -8.39
N ASN A 358 -31.56 1.47 -8.96
CA ASN A 358 -31.52 1.68 -10.41
C ASN A 358 -30.10 2.03 -10.90
N GLU A 359 -29.06 1.44 -10.30
CA GLU A 359 -27.65 1.73 -10.62
C GLU A 359 -27.33 1.59 -12.11
N GLN A 360 -27.83 0.52 -12.75
CA GLN A 360 -27.61 0.28 -14.18
C GLN A 360 -28.19 1.41 -15.04
N ALA A 361 -29.38 1.91 -14.70
CA ALA A 361 -30.00 3.03 -15.42
C ALA A 361 -29.17 4.33 -15.27
N LEU A 362 -28.56 4.56 -14.11
CA LEU A 362 -27.65 5.69 -13.90
C LEU A 362 -26.37 5.54 -14.75
N LEU A 363 -25.77 4.34 -14.77
CA LEU A 363 -24.59 4.05 -15.58
C LEU A 363 -24.86 4.22 -17.07
N ASP A 364 -26.01 3.75 -17.54
CA ASP A 364 -26.43 3.89 -18.94
C ASP A 364 -26.68 5.35 -19.30
N ALA A 365 -27.31 6.13 -18.41
CA ALA A 365 -27.46 7.58 -18.59
C ALA A 365 -26.12 8.31 -18.73
N LEU A 366 -25.10 7.93 -17.95
CA LEU A 366 -23.75 8.51 -18.09
C LEU A 366 -23.07 8.13 -19.40
N LYS A 367 -23.21 6.87 -19.83
CA LYS A 367 -22.61 6.37 -21.09
C LYS A 367 -23.26 6.98 -22.33
N LEU A 368 -24.58 7.19 -22.29
CA LEU A 368 -25.37 7.79 -23.38
C LEU A 368 -25.31 9.33 -23.39
N SER A 369 -24.69 9.94 -22.38
CA SER A 369 -24.56 11.40 -22.30
C SER A 369 -23.88 11.99 -23.54
N PRO A 370 -24.40 13.10 -24.12
CA PRO A 370 -23.77 13.80 -25.23
C PRO A 370 -22.32 14.25 -24.95
N ARG A 371 -21.96 14.45 -23.67
CA ARG A 371 -20.62 14.89 -23.26
C ARG A 371 -19.59 13.75 -23.28
N GLN A 372 -20.01 12.51 -23.47
CA GLN A 372 -19.19 11.30 -23.56
C GLN A 372 -18.23 11.13 -22.38
N TYR A 373 -18.76 10.78 -21.21
CA TYR A 373 -17.96 10.54 -20.00
C TYR A 373 -17.13 9.25 -20.08
N SER A 374 -15.99 9.23 -19.37
CA SER A 374 -15.25 8.01 -19.08
C SER A 374 -15.70 7.48 -17.73
N VAL A 375 -16.61 6.50 -17.73
CA VAL A 375 -17.29 6.01 -16.52
C VAL A 375 -16.65 4.71 -16.04
N LYS A 376 -16.24 4.66 -14.78
CA LYS A 376 -15.83 3.44 -14.08
C LYS A 376 -16.80 3.18 -12.93
N ARG A 377 -17.37 1.97 -12.89
CA ARG A 377 -18.07 1.44 -11.72
C ARG A 377 -17.04 0.69 -10.89
N VAL A 378 -16.93 1.01 -9.61
CA VAL A 378 -15.99 0.33 -8.71
C VAL A 378 -16.66 0.02 -7.39
N GLU A 379 -16.23 -1.06 -6.77
CA GLU A 379 -16.57 -1.43 -5.40
C GLU A 379 -15.29 -1.57 -4.59
N PHE A 380 -15.21 -0.90 -3.43
CA PHE A 380 -14.06 -1.00 -2.53
C PHE A 380 -14.29 -2.14 -1.53
N THR A 381 -13.90 -3.35 -1.92
CA THR A 381 -13.90 -4.56 -1.09
C THR A 381 -12.53 -4.80 -0.43
N HIS A 382 -12.38 -5.92 0.29
CA HIS A 382 -11.11 -6.38 0.86
C HIS A 382 -10.09 -6.84 -0.21
N GLU A 383 -10.57 -7.16 -1.41
CA GLU A 383 -9.73 -7.64 -2.52
C GLU A 383 -8.98 -6.48 -3.20
N THR A 384 -9.53 -5.26 -3.13
CA THR A 384 -8.90 -4.08 -3.73
C THR A 384 -7.90 -3.46 -2.75
N ASP A 385 -6.60 -3.61 -2.99
CA ASP A 385 -5.55 -2.95 -2.19
C ASP A 385 -5.74 -1.43 -2.08
N PHE A 386 -5.45 -0.84 -0.91
CA PHE A 386 -5.67 0.58 -0.66
C PHE A 386 -4.81 1.49 -1.55
N ARG A 387 -3.59 1.10 -1.95
CA ARG A 387 -2.82 1.90 -2.94
C ARG A 387 -3.51 1.91 -4.29
N HIS A 388 -4.10 0.78 -4.70
CA HIS A 388 -4.91 0.72 -5.92
C HIS A 388 -6.15 1.62 -5.80
N GLN A 389 -6.85 1.61 -4.66
CA GLN A 389 -7.96 2.53 -4.39
C GLN A 389 -7.52 4.00 -4.56
N LEU A 390 -6.41 4.40 -3.94
CA LEU A 390 -5.87 5.76 -4.05
C LEU A 390 -5.47 6.14 -5.48
N ARG A 391 -4.93 5.21 -6.28
CA ARG A 391 -4.62 5.45 -7.71
C ARG A 391 -5.90 5.75 -8.50
N MET A 392 -6.96 4.96 -8.29
CA MET A 392 -8.24 5.22 -8.96
C MET A 392 -8.84 6.56 -8.55
N ILE A 393 -8.73 6.92 -7.28
CA ILE A 393 -9.22 8.20 -6.76
C ILE A 393 -8.40 9.37 -7.32
N GLN A 394 -7.07 9.28 -7.38
CA GLN A 394 -6.24 10.29 -8.05
C GLN A 394 -6.52 10.40 -9.56
N ASP A 395 -7.04 9.33 -10.17
CA ASP A 395 -7.46 9.31 -11.56
C ASP A 395 -8.91 9.80 -11.79
N THR A 396 -9.61 10.27 -10.76
CA THR A 396 -11.04 10.63 -10.84
C THR A 396 -11.26 12.15 -10.91
N ASP A 397 -12.16 12.60 -11.79
CA ASP A 397 -12.61 13.99 -11.87
C ASP A 397 -13.92 14.23 -11.11
N VAL A 398 -14.88 13.33 -11.27
CA VAL A 398 -16.17 13.36 -10.58
C VAL A 398 -16.36 12.05 -9.84
N PHE A 399 -16.42 12.13 -8.51
CA PHE A 399 -16.58 10.99 -7.63
C PHE A 399 -18.01 10.92 -7.12
N ILE A 400 -18.70 9.83 -7.42
CA ILE A 400 -20.13 9.65 -7.12
C ILE A 400 -20.28 8.48 -6.16
N GLY A 401 -21.05 8.65 -5.09
CA GLY A 401 -21.31 7.55 -4.16
C GLY A 401 -22.39 7.84 -3.13
N MET A 402 -22.78 6.81 -2.40
CA MET A 402 -23.74 6.88 -1.29
C MET A 402 -23.03 7.16 0.03
N HIS A 403 -23.71 7.80 0.98
CA HIS A 403 -23.21 7.99 2.34
C HIS A 403 -22.74 6.66 2.97
N GLY A 404 -21.49 6.63 3.42
CA GLY A 404 -20.90 5.45 4.05
C GLY A 404 -20.50 4.32 3.08
N ALA A 405 -20.53 4.55 1.76
CA ALA A 405 -19.97 3.63 0.77
C ALA A 405 -18.43 3.71 0.65
N GLY A 406 -17.79 4.65 1.36
CA GLY A 406 -16.36 4.95 1.23
C GLY A 406 -16.09 6.36 0.70
N LEU A 407 -17.06 7.29 0.76
CA LEU A 407 -16.92 8.67 0.29
C LEU A 407 -15.76 9.46 0.94
N THR A 408 -15.26 9.02 2.11
CA THR A 408 -14.06 9.59 2.75
C THR A 408 -12.83 9.60 1.81
N HIS A 409 -12.84 8.81 0.72
CA HIS A 409 -11.79 8.82 -0.30
C HIS A 409 -11.66 10.19 -0.98
N LEU A 410 -12.68 11.05 -0.87
CA LEU A 410 -12.66 12.42 -1.38
C LEU A 410 -11.45 13.24 -0.89
N LEU A 411 -10.91 12.88 0.28
CA LEU A 411 -9.70 13.48 0.83
C LEU A 411 -8.49 13.35 -0.09
N PHE A 412 -8.46 12.31 -0.90
CA PHE A 412 -7.36 11.99 -1.80
C PHE A 412 -7.72 12.26 -3.25
N LEU A 413 -8.78 13.01 -3.54
CA LEU A 413 -9.07 13.44 -4.91
C LEU A 413 -8.08 14.54 -5.37
N PRO A 414 -7.92 14.70 -6.69
CA PRO A 414 -7.28 15.88 -7.26
C PRO A 414 -7.97 17.17 -6.82
N ASP A 415 -7.22 18.27 -6.72
CA ASP A 415 -7.73 19.53 -6.16
C ASP A 415 -8.85 20.18 -6.99
N TRP A 416 -9.01 19.77 -8.26
CA TRP A 416 -10.07 20.24 -9.15
C TRP A 416 -11.33 19.37 -9.15
N ALA A 417 -11.29 18.23 -8.46
CA ALA A 417 -12.35 17.24 -8.55
C ALA A 417 -13.64 17.71 -7.88
N ALA A 418 -14.74 17.01 -8.20
CA ALA A 418 -16.04 17.21 -7.58
C ALA A 418 -16.57 15.90 -6.99
N VAL A 419 -17.27 15.99 -5.87
CA VAL A 419 -17.95 14.88 -5.20
C VAL A 419 -19.45 15.07 -5.31
N PHE A 420 -20.14 14.03 -5.75
CA PHE A 420 -21.59 13.94 -5.72
C PHE A 420 -22.03 12.86 -4.72
N GLU A 421 -22.52 13.29 -3.57
CA GLU A 421 -23.17 12.40 -2.61
C GLU A 421 -24.61 12.15 -3.02
N LEU A 422 -24.89 10.93 -3.49
CA LEU A 422 -26.20 10.51 -3.98
C LEU A 422 -27.27 10.52 -2.89
N TYR A 423 -26.90 10.16 -1.68
CA TYR A 423 -27.82 10.22 -0.54
C TYR A 423 -27.00 10.43 0.70
N ASN A 424 -27.35 11.45 1.48
CA ASN A 424 -26.60 11.94 2.64
C ASN A 424 -27.13 11.41 3.98
N CYS A 425 -28.05 10.43 3.99
CA CYS A 425 -28.67 9.91 5.21
C CYS A 425 -29.35 10.99 6.07
N ALA A 426 -29.90 12.04 5.44
CA ALA A 426 -30.49 13.21 6.09
C ALA A 426 -29.50 14.04 6.93
N ASP A 427 -28.20 13.87 6.71
CA ASP A 427 -27.13 14.69 7.26
C ASP A 427 -26.27 15.23 6.12
N GLU A 428 -26.65 16.39 5.60
CA GLU A 428 -25.90 17.05 4.52
C GLU A 428 -24.51 17.50 4.95
N HIS A 429 -24.31 17.77 6.24
CA HIS A 429 -23.08 18.38 6.72
C HIS A 429 -21.93 17.38 6.86
N CYS A 430 -22.21 16.10 7.09
CA CYS A 430 -21.17 15.08 7.33
C CYS A 430 -20.03 15.07 6.28
N TYR A 431 -20.34 14.83 4.99
CA TYR A 431 -19.32 14.84 3.93
C TYR A 431 -19.13 16.21 3.28
N ALA A 432 -20.14 17.09 3.33
CA ALA A 432 -19.99 18.46 2.83
C ALA A 432 -18.91 19.21 3.61
N ASP A 433 -18.87 19.06 4.93
CA ASP A 433 -17.86 19.67 5.77
C ASP A 433 -16.48 19.08 5.54
N LEU A 434 -16.38 17.76 5.33
CA LEU A 434 -15.12 17.13 4.97
C LEU A 434 -14.58 17.62 3.62
N ALA A 435 -15.44 17.69 2.60
CA ALA A 435 -15.07 18.23 1.30
C ALA A 435 -14.66 19.70 1.41
N ARG A 436 -15.36 20.48 2.24
CA ARG A 436 -15.05 21.88 2.54
C ARG A 436 -13.69 22.04 3.21
N LEU A 437 -13.36 21.20 4.21
CA LEU A 437 -12.04 21.17 4.84
C LEU A 437 -10.94 20.82 3.85
N ARG A 438 -11.16 19.80 3.00
CA ARG A 438 -10.18 19.42 1.98
C ARG A 438 -10.04 20.44 0.85
N GLY A 439 -11.08 21.22 0.57
CA GLY A 439 -11.15 22.16 -0.54
C GLY A 439 -11.69 21.55 -1.85
N ILE A 440 -12.46 20.45 -1.76
CA ILE A 440 -13.06 19.77 -2.91
C ILE A 440 -14.50 20.27 -3.10
N HIS A 441 -14.95 20.37 -4.35
CA HIS A 441 -16.32 20.74 -4.63
C HIS A 441 -17.27 19.62 -4.22
N TYR A 442 -18.26 19.95 -3.39
CA TYR A 442 -19.30 19.02 -2.95
C TYR A 442 -20.65 19.46 -3.46
N GLN A 443 -21.44 18.48 -3.88
CA GLN A 443 -22.83 18.67 -4.30
C GLN A 443 -23.67 17.44 -3.95
N THR A 444 -24.96 17.68 -3.73
CA THR A 444 -25.98 16.65 -3.55
C THR A 444 -27.29 17.12 -4.20
N TRP A 445 -28.37 16.37 -4.02
CA TRP A 445 -29.67 16.64 -4.64
C TRP A 445 -30.30 17.92 -4.10
N THR A 446 -30.69 18.81 -5.01
CA THR A 446 -31.42 20.04 -4.65
C THR A 446 -32.91 19.81 -4.43
N ASN A 447 -33.47 18.74 -5.01
CA ASN A 447 -34.89 18.39 -4.88
C ASN A 447 -35.05 17.00 -4.25
N PRO A 448 -35.46 16.91 -2.97
CA PRO A 448 -35.64 15.64 -2.26
C PRO A 448 -36.68 14.71 -2.91
N VAL A 449 -37.65 15.24 -3.67
CA VAL A 449 -38.70 14.43 -4.33
C VAL A 449 -38.11 13.54 -5.44
N LYS A 450 -36.91 13.85 -5.91
CA LYS A 450 -36.17 13.06 -6.90
C LYS A 450 -35.43 11.86 -6.30
N LEU A 451 -35.52 11.69 -4.98
CA LEU A 451 -35.01 10.56 -4.20
C LEU A 451 -36.19 9.68 -3.79
N LYS A 452 -36.22 8.43 -4.26
CA LYS A 452 -37.31 7.50 -3.93
C LYS A 452 -36.79 6.36 -3.05
N PRO A 453 -37.15 6.31 -1.75
CA PRO A 453 -36.79 5.19 -0.88
C PRO A 453 -37.55 3.92 -1.30
N GLN A 454 -36.95 2.75 -1.05
CA GLN A 454 -37.58 1.45 -1.26
C GLN A 454 -38.75 1.23 -0.28
N ASP A 455 -38.54 1.64 0.96
CA ASP A 455 -39.42 1.50 2.11
C ASP A 455 -39.11 2.59 3.16
N GLU A 456 -39.78 2.58 4.30
CA GLU A 456 -39.51 3.53 5.39
C GLU A 456 -38.14 3.31 6.07
N GLY A 457 -37.47 2.18 5.76
CA GLY A 457 -36.25 1.68 6.41
C GLY A 457 -36.51 1.27 7.84
N HIS A 458 -36.05 0.11 8.31
CA HIS A 458 -36.35 -0.31 9.68
C HIS A 458 -35.05 -0.54 10.46
N HIS A 459 -34.92 0.11 11.61
CA HIS A 459 -33.73 -0.07 12.45
C HIS A 459 -33.70 -1.52 13.01
N PRO A 460 -32.55 -2.24 12.94
CA PRO A 460 -32.50 -3.66 13.28
C PRO A 460 -32.88 -4.02 14.73
N SER A 461 -32.75 -3.07 15.66
CA SER A 461 -33.00 -3.32 17.09
C SER A 461 -34.36 -2.89 17.61
N ASP A 462 -34.98 -1.83 17.05
CA ASP A 462 -36.26 -1.29 17.55
C ASP A 462 -37.38 -1.34 16.51
N GLY A 463 -37.07 -1.73 15.26
CA GLY A 463 -38.04 -1.83 14.17
C GLY A 463 -38.64 -0.49 13.73
N GLY A 464 -38.15 0.64 14.23
CA GLY A 464 -38.66 1.97 13.87
C GLY A 464 -38.15 2.45 12.50
N PRO A 465 -38.87 3.39 11.85
CA PRO A 465 -38.47 3.97 10.57
C PRO A 465 -37.10 4.67 10.70
N HIS A 466 -36.14 4.27 9.87
CA HIS A 466 -34.77 4.79 9.95
C HIS A 466 -34.07 4.79 8.59
N ALA A 467 -33.84 6.00 8.06
CA ALA A 467 -33.31 6.25 6.71
C ALA A 467 -31.95 5.60 6.37
N LYS A 468 -31.12 5.30 7.38
CA LYS A 468 -29.85 4.57 7.19
C LYS A 468 -30.04 3.10 6.76
N PHE A 469 -31.22 2.53 6.98
CA PHE A 469 -31.53 1.11 6.72
C PHE A 469 -32.54 0.94 5.58
N THR A 470 -32.54 1.83 4.60
CA THR A 470 -33.32 1.69 3.37
C THR A 470 -32.44 1.83 2.11
N ASN A 471 -32.94 1.35 0.98
CA ASN A 471 -32.32 1.48 -0.33
C ASN A 471 -33.02 2.58 -1.13
N TYR A 472 -32.33 3.15 -2.13
CA TYR A 472 -32.84 4.31 -2.85
C TYR A 472 -32.78 4.10 -4.36
N SER A 473 -33.78 4.63 -5.05
CA SER A 473 -33.76 4.86 -6.50
C SER A 473 -33.74 6.36 -6.79
N PHE A 474 -33.12 6.71 -7.90
CA PHE A 474 -32.78 8.09 -8.25
C PHE A 474 -33.32 8.47 -9.62
N ASP A 475 -33.82 9.70 -9.76
CA ASP A 475 -34.23 10.23 -11.06
C ASP A 475 -33.03 10.39 -12.01
N THR A 476 -33.08 9.73 -13.17
CA THR A 476 -31.95 9.66 -14.11
C THR A 476 -31.65 11.00 -14.79
N GLU A 477 -32.67 11.81 -15.08
CA GLU A 477 -32.49 13.11 -15.75
C GLU A 477 -31.86 14.13 -14.81
N GLU A 478 -32.39 14.22 -13.58
CA GLU A 478 -31.83 15.10 -12.56
C GLU A 478 -30.43 14.65 -12.12
N PHE A 479 -30.20 13.33 -12.02
CA PHE A 479 -28.86 12.78 -11.80
C PHE A 479 -27.87 13.27 -12.85
N LEU A 480 -28.21 13.15 -14.14
CA LEU A 480 -27.33 13.56 -15.23
C LEU A 480 -27.10 15.08 -15.22
N ARG A 481 -28.14 15.87 -14.95
CA ARG A 481 -28.03 17.34 -14.80
C ARG A 481 -27.04 17.73 -13.71
N ILE A 482 -27.11 17.07 -12.56
CA ILE A 482 -26.20 17.31 -11.42
C ILE A 482 -24.78 16.89 -11.78
N VAL A 483 -24.59 15.76 -12.46
CA VAL A 483 -23.27 15.32 -12.95
C VAL A 483 -22.68 16.31 -13.96
N ASP A 484 -23.50 16.87 -14.86
CA ASP A 484 -23.05 17.89 -15.81
C ASP A 484 -22.59 19.18 -15.12
N LEU A 485 -23.21 19.56 -13.99
CA LEU A 485 -22.75 20.68 -13.17
C LEU A 485 -21.39 20.39 -12.53
N ALA A 486 -21.17 19.19 -11.99
CA ALA A 486 -19.87 18.76 -11.47
C ALA A 486 -18.80 18.77 -12.59
N ALA A 487 -19.14 18.23 -13.76
CA ALA A 487 -18.23 18.22 -14.90
C ALA A 487 -17.89 19.64 -15.36
N ASN A 488 -18.86 20.57 -15.35
CA ASN A 488 -18.62 21.99 -15.63
C ASN A 488 -17.65 22.61 -14.61
N HIS A 489 -17.84 22.34 -13.32
CA HIS A 489 -16.93 22.78 -12.27
C HIS A 489 -15.50 22.33 -12.57
N VAL A 490 -15.30 21.03 -12.83
CA VAL A 490 -13.98 20.46 -13.16
C VAL A 490 -13.38 21.15 -14.39
N THR A 491 -14.12 21.25 -15.49
CA THR A 491 -13.60 21.84 -16.74
C THR A 491 -13.21 23.31 -16.61
N ASN A 492 -13.88 24.05 -15.73
CA ASN A 492 -13.60 25.46 -15.48
C ASN A 492 -12.51 25.67 -14.42
N HIS A 493 -12.12 24.63 -13.69
CA HIS A 493 -11.14 24.72 -12.62
C HIS A 493 -9.75 25.04 -13.18
N ALA A 494 -9.07 26.04 -12.62
CA ALA A 494 -7.79 26.53 -13.12
C ALA A 494 -6.70 25.44 -13.16
N ALA A 495 -6.60 24.63 -12.10
CA ALA A 495 -5.63 23.53 -12.03
C ALA A 495 -5.90 22.43 -13.07
N TYR A 496 -7.16 22.14 -13.39
CA TYR A 496 -7.51 21.17 -14.43
C TYR A 496 -7.13 21.69 -15.82
N ARG A 497 -7.44 22.96 -16.10
CA ARG A 497 -7.07 23.61 -17.37
C ARG A 497 -5.55 23.67 -17.57
N HIS A 498 -4.80 23.97 -16.51
CA HIS A 498 -3.34 23.95 -16.54
C HIS A 498 -2.78 22.54 -16.77
N MET A 499 -3.35 21.53 -16.12
CA MET A 499 -2.97 20.14 -16.37
C MET A 499 -3.26 19.74 -17.83
N LEU A 500 -4.41 20.13 -18.37
CA LEU A 500 -4.77 19.86 -19.77
C LEU A 500 -3.89 20.59 -20.79
N SER A 501 -3.48 21.84 -20.53
CA SER A 501 -2.57 22.55 -21.44
C SER A 501 -1.21 21.85 -21.49
N HIS A 502 -0.70 21.42 -20.32
CA HIS A 502 0.57 20.72 -20.21
C HIS A 502 0.57 19.36 -20.93
N ILE A 503 -0.56 18.63 -20.93
CA ILE A 503 -0.72 17.37 -21.67
C ILE A 503 -0.80 17.57 -23.19
N ARG A 504 -1.39 18.68 -23.66
CA ARG A 504 -1.64 18.92 -25.09
C ARG A 504 -0.42 19.41 -25.86
N GLU A 505 0.58 19.95 -25.18
CA GLU A 505 1.64 20.68 -25.87
C GLU A 505 2.63 19.79 -26.64
N ARG A 506 2.81 18.48 -26.36
CA ARG A 506 3.84 17.67 -27.05
C ARG A 506 3.48 16.17 -27.20
N ASP A 507 3.03 15.75 -28.39
CA ASP A 507 2.77 14.34 -28.77
C ASP A 507 3.63 13.93 -29.96
N PHE A 508 4.71 13.19 -29.70
CA PHE A 508 5.69 12.75 -30.69
C PHE A 508 5.14 11.82 -31.78
N TYR A 509 4.08 11.04 -31.51
CA TYR A 509 3.47 10.18 -32.53
C TYR A 509 2.66 11.00 -33.53
N LYS A 510 1.96 12.04 -33.05
CA LYS A 510 1.23 12.97 -33.92
C LYS A 510 2.18 13.84 -34.74
N ILE A 511 3.30 14.27 -34.16
CA ILE A 511 4.34 15.04 -34.87
C ILE A 511 4.89 14.22 -36.05
N LEU A 512 5.10 12.92 -35.88
CA LEU A 512 5.52 12.02 -36.96
C LEU A 512 4.37 11.52 -37.86
N GLY A 513 3.12 11.81 -37.54
CA GLY A 513 1.95 11.37 -38.33
C GLY A 513 1.73 9.85 -38.33
N ILE A 514 2.08 9.17 -37.25
CA ILE A 514 2.04 7.69 -37.13
C ILE A 514 1.20 7.25 -35.92
N GLN A 515 0.77 5.99 -35.93
CA GLN A 515 0.06 5.38 -34.80
C GLN A 515 1.04 4.88 -33.72
N LYS A 516 0.60 4.77 -32.46
CA LYS A 516 1.43 4.28 -31.34
C LYS A 516 1.92 2.83 -31.54
N SER A 517 1.21 2.02 -32.32
CA SER A 517 1.60 0.67 -32.73
C SER A 517 2.65 0.62 -33.87
N ALA A 518 3.15 1.78 -34.31
CA ALA A 518 4.09 1.85 -35.42
C ALA A 518 5.43 1.16 -35.09
N THR A 519 5.90 0.34 -36.03
CA THR A 519 7.23 -0.28 -35.98
C THR A 519 8.33 0.76 -36.17
N THR A 520 9.55 0.47 -35.71
CA THR A 520 10.73 1.36 -35.87
C THR A 520 10.99 1.70 -37.35
N ASN A 521 10.66 0.79 -38.27
CA ASN A 521 10.76 1.03 -39.71
C ASN A 521 9.72 2.04 -40.22
N GLN A 522 8.50 2.02 -39.68
CA GLN A 522 7.47 3.01 -40.00
C GLN A 522 7.83 4.39 -39.43
N ILE A 523 8.41 4.45 -38.22
CA ILE A 523 8.94 5.67 -37.59
C ILE A 523 10.03 6.30 -38.47
N LYS A 524 11.02 5.52 -38.88
CA LYS A 524 12.11 5.97 -39.79
C LYS A 524 11.59 6.46 -41.14
N LYS A 525 10.60 5.76 -41.71
CA LYS A 525 10.00 6.13 -43.00
C LYS A 525 9.20 7.43 -42.90
N ALA A 526 8.45 7.63 -41.82
CA ALA A 526 7.68 8.85 -41.57
C ALA A 526 8.59 10.05 -41.34
N TYR A 527 9.63 9.90 -40.52
CA TYR A 527 10.64 10.93 -40.29
C TYR A 527 11.32 11.38 -41.60
N ARG A 528 11.80 10.45 -42.44
CA ARG A 528 12.44 10.78 -43.72
C ARG A 528 11.52 11.53 -44.69
N LYS A 529 10.22 11.20 -44.68
CA LYS A 529 9.23 11.87 -45.51
C LYS A 529 9.01 13.31 -45.04
N LEU A 530 8.71 13.48 -43.75
CA LEU A 530 8.44 14.79 -43.13
C LEU A 530 9.67 15.69 -43.09
N ALA A 531 10.87 15.14 -42.86
CA ALA A 531 12.12 15.90 -42.85
C ALA A 531 12.44 16.48 -44.24
N LYS A 532 12.04 15.80 -45.32
CA LYS A 532 12.20 16.31 -46.69
C LYS A 532 11.12 17.35 -47.07
N GLU A 533 9.97 17.31 -46.42
CA GLU A 533 8.85 18.24 -46.61
C GLU A 533 9.04 19.52 -45.78
N LEU A 534 9.52 19.39 -44.54
CA LEU A 534 9.70 20.47 -43.56
C LEU A 534 11.12 21.05 -43.54
N HIS A 535 11.98 20.69 -44.49
CA HIS A 535 13.34 21.23 -44.56
C HIS A 535 13.32 22.76 -44.77
N PRO A 536 14.10 23.54 -44.01
CA PRO A 536 14.14 25.01 -44.15
C PRO A 536 14.43 25.47 -45.58
N ASP A 537 15.33 24.79 -46.30
CA ASP A 537 15.69 25.14 -47.69
C ASP A 537 14.53 25.03 -48.70
N ARG A 538 13.47 24.27 -48.40
CA ARG A 538 12.29 24.11 -49.29
C ARG A 538 11.10 24.99 -48.87
N ASN A 539 11.14 25.57 -47.67
CA ASN A 539 10.07 26.41 -47.10
C ASN A 539 10.62 27.81 -46.75
N GLN A 540 11.20 28.48 -47.75
CA GLN A 540 11.91 29.76 -47.59
C GLN A 540 10.97 30.94 -47.25
N ASP A 541 9.66 30.77 -47.45
CA ASP A 541 8.65 31.80 -47.19
C ASP A 541 8.19 31.84 -45.71
N ASP A 542 8.46 30.79 -44.91
CA ASP A 542 7.97 30.64 -43.53
C ASP A 542 9.02 29.94 -42.62
N THR A 543 10.27 30.43 -42.71
CA THR A 543 11.48 29.79 -42.19
C THR A 543 11.48 29.56 -40.67
N GLU A 544 10.90 30.46 -39.88
CA GLU A 544 10.83 30.30 -38.42
C GLU A 544 9.90 29.14 -38.02
N LYS A 545 8.75 29.02 -38.67
CA LYS A 545 7.77 27.96 -38.42
C LYS A 545 8.28 26.61 -38.91
N ALA A 546 8.93 26.58 -40.07
CA ALA A 546 9.59 25.39 -40.59
C ALA A 546 10.73 24.92 -39.67
N SER A 547 11.53 25.84 -39.13
CA SER A 547 12.63 25.53 -38.20
C SER A 547 12.11 24.92 -36.88
N ALA A 548 11.08 25.51 -36.27
CA ALA A 548 10.46 24.98 -35.05
C ALA A 548 9.84 23.59 -35.28
N GLN A 549 9.10 23.41 -36.38
CA GLN A 549 8.51 22.11 -36.73
C GLN A 549 9.57 21.05 -37.05
N PHE A 550 10.71 21.45 -37.61
CA PHE A 550 11.83 20.56 -37.88
C PHE A 550 12.57 20.15 -36.61
N GLN A 551 12.69 21.05 -35.62
CA GLN A 551 13.21 20.73 -34.28
C GLN A 551 12.32 19.73 -33.55
N ASP A 552 11.00 19.95 -33.55
CA ASP A 552 10.03 19.04 -32.95
C ASP A 552 10.04 17.66 -33.63
N LEU A 553 10.19 17.65 -34.96
CA LEU A 553 10.34 16.42 -35.74
C LEU A 553 11.60 15.64 -35.36
N GLY A 554 12.70 16.34 -35.10
CA GLY A 554 13.95 15.77 -34.61
C GLY A 554 13.82 15.14 -33.23
N ALA A 555 13.24 15.87 -32.27
CA ALA A 555 13.01 15.40 -30.89
C ALA A 555 12.06 14.18 -30.84
N ALA A 556 11.01 14.19 -31.67
CA ALA A 556 10.09 13.07 -31.80
C ALA A 556 10.78 11.83 -32.37
N TYR A 557 11.63 11.98 -33.39
CA TYR A 557 12.37 10.86 -33.96
C TYR A 557 13.42 10.31 -33.00
N GLU A 558 14.17 11.16 -32.31
CA GLU A 558 15.17 10.72 -31.33
C GLU A 558 14.53 9.90 -30.20
N THR A 559 13.39 10.36 -29.69
CA THR A 559 12.69 9.71 -28.59
C THR A 559 12.01 8.41 -29.04
N LEU A 560 11.37 8.38 -30.21
CA LEU A 560 10.57 7.23 -30.66
C LEU A 560 11.37 6.18 -31.44
N SER A 561 12.57 6.53 -31.93
CA SER A 561 13.42 5.57 -32.67
C SER A 561 14.24 4.65 -31.77
N ASP A 562 14.49 5.07 -30.53
CA ASP A 562 15.18 4.31 -29.49
C ASP A 562 14.15 3.53 -28.64
N PRO A 563 14.26 2.20 -28.50
CA PRO A 563 13.29 1.39 -27.76
C PRO A 563 13.11 1.81 -26.29
N ASP A 564 14.20 2.16 -25.61
CA ASP A 564 14.20 2.47 -24.18
C ASP A 564 13.62 3.86 -23.94
N LYS A 565 14.02 4.85 -24.75
CA LYS A 565 13.43 6.20 -24.69
C LYS A 565 11.96 6.21 -25.10
N ARG A 566 11.58 5.36 -26.06
CA ARG A 566 10.18 5.19 -26.47
C ARG A 566 9.35 4.57 -25.36
N GLU A 567 9.85 3.54 -24.70
CA GLU A 567 9.16 2.93 -23.54
C GLU A 567 9.01 3.95 -22.40
N LEU A 568 10.06 4.73 -22.12
CA LEU A 568 10.05 5.79 -21.12
C LEU A 568 9.04 6.89 -21.46
N TYR A 569 9.02 7.34 -22.71
CA TYR A 569 8.05 8.30 -23.25
C TYR A 569 6.62 7.76 -23.19
N ASP A 570 6.42 6.49 -23.56
CA ASP A 570 5.11 5.83 -23.55
C ASP A 570 4.54 5.67 -22.13
N ARG A 571 5.42 5.61 -21.12
CA ARG A 571 5.09 5.46 -19.69
C ARG A 571 4.78 6.78 -18.99
N CYS A 572 5.49 7.87 -19.31
CA CYS A 572 5.34 9.12 -18.56
C CYS A 572 5.55 10.43 -19.34
N GLY A 573 5.51 10.36 -20.67
CA GLY A 573 5.62 11.52 -21.56
C GLY A 573 7.02 12.13 -21.62
N GLU A 574 7.12 13.30 -22.25
CA GLU A 574 8.40 13.95 -22.55
C GLU A 574 9.22 14.34 -21.31
N GLU A 575 8.57 14.67 -20.20
CA GLU A 575 9.27 15.07 -18.96
C GLU A 575 10.21 13.99 -18.41
N CYS A 576 9.95 12.73 -18.74
CA CYS A 576 10.82 11.62 -18.36
C CYS A 576 12.05 11.50 -19.25
N VAL A 577 11.91 11.76 -20.55
CA VAL A 577 12.98 11.64 -21.53
C VAL A 577 13.93 12.85 -21.46
N SER A 578 13.39 14.05 -21.21
CA SER A 578 14.18 15.27 -21.05
C SER A 578 15.09 15.23 -19.80
N LYS A 579 14.72 14.48 -18.76
CA LYS A 579 15.50 14.34 -17.53
C LYS A 579 16.75 13.47 -17.66
N GLU A 580 16.84 12.60 -18.67
CA GLU A 580 18.06 11.84 -18.98
C GLU A 580 19.02 12.62 -19.90
N GLY A 581 18.55 13.69 -20.55
CA GLY A 581 19.37 14.50 -21.48
C GLY A 581 20.15 15.67 -20.83
N ALA A 582 19.85 16.05 -19.59
CA ALA A 582 20.46 17.21 -18.92
C ALA A 582 21.71 16.86 -18.09
N GLY A 583 22.57 15.99 -18.63
CA GLY A 583 23.75 15.43 -17.94
C GLY A 583 25.00 15.36 -18.81
N GLY A 584 25.30 16.40 -19.60
CA GLY A 584 26.53 16.50 -20.38
C GLY A 584 26.71 17.89 -20.99
N GLY A 585 27.89 18.48 -20.82
CA GLY A 585 28.19 19.87 -21.19
C GLY A 585 27.98 20.19 -22.67
N GLY A 586 27.73 21.48 -22.94
CA GLY A 586 27.38 22.00 -24.26
C GLY A 586 28.37 21.66 -25.37
N MET A 587 27.86 21.02 -26.41
CA MET A 587 28.27 21.21 -27.79
C MET A 587 27.06 21.02 -28.69
N ASP A 588 27.07 21.79 -29.77
CA ASP A 588 26.03 21.95 -30.78
C ASP A 588 25.59 20.58 -31.38
N PRO A 589 24.28 20.21 -31.36
CA PRO A 589 23.78 18.91 -31.84
C PRO A 589 23.95 18.64 -33.35
N PHE A 590 24.46 19.62 -34.12
CA PHE A 590 24.51 19.55 -35.59
C PHE A 590 25.82 18.96 -36.16
N ALA A 591 26.88 18.82 -35.36
CA ALA A 591 28.20 18.42 -35.87
C ALA A 591 28.36 16.90 -36.12
N SER A 592 27.57 16.06 -35.45
CA SER A 592 27.78 14.60 -35.48
C SER A 592 27.13 13.88 -36.67
N PHE A 593 26.33 14.57 -37.49
CA PHE A 593 25.53 13.93 -38.55
C PHE A 593 26.20 13.95 -39.94
N PHE A 594 27.15 14.86 -40.20
CA PHE A 594 27.79 15.00 -41.52
C PHE A 594 29.08 14.18 -41.71
N GLY A 595 29.55 13.46 -40.68
CA GLY A 595 30.84 12.75 -40.71
C GLY A 595 30.84 11.35 -41.34
N ASP A 596 29.68 10.72 -41.53
CA ASP A 596 29.61 9.25 -41.73
C ASP A 596 29.13 8.81 -43.13
N PHE A 597 29.06 9.73 -44.09
CA PHE A 597 28.73 9.41 -45.49
C PHE A 597 29.99 9.37 -46.37
N GLY A 598 30.68 8.21 -46.42
CA GLY A 598 31.81 8.03 -47.34
C GLY A 598 32.44 6.64 -47.43
N PHE A 599 31.96 5.83 -48.38
CA PHE A 599 32.67 4.79 -49.17
C PHE A 599 33.54 3.70 -48.48
N GLY A 600 33.26 2.42 -48.78
CA GLY A 600 34.33 1.41 -48.99
C GLY A 600 34.06 -0.04 -48.57
N PHE A 601 33.61 -0.86 -49.53
CA PHE A 601 34.00 -2.26 -49.81
C PHE A 601 34.40 -3.25 -48.69
N GLY A 602 33.62 -4.33 -48.59
CA GLY A 602 34.13 -5.70 -48.79
C GLY A 602 34.52 -6.53 -47.56
N GLY A 603 34.07 -7.80 -47.54
CA GLY A 603 34.78 -8.87 -46.82
C GLY A 603 33.91 -9.78 -45.96
N ASN A 604 33.53 -10.92 -46.53
CA ASN A 604 32.89 -12.06 -45.88
C ASN A 604 33.88 -12.84 -44.99
N GLY A 605 33.49 -13.33 -43.81
CA GLY A 605 34.31 -14.31 -43.07
C GLY A 605 33.93 -14.60 -41.61
N ASN A 606 33.07 -15.61 -41.41
CA ASN A 606 33.01 -16.53 -40.27
C ASN A 606 32.89 -15.96 -38.83
N GLN A 607 31.67 -15.78 -38.34
CA GLN A 607 31.37 -15.59 -36.91
C GLN A 607 31.43 -16.95 -36.18
N GLY A 608 32.48 -17.16 -35.38
CA GLY A 608 32.36 -18.01 -34.20
C GLY A 608 31.48 -17.30 -33.18
N GLN A 609 30.30 -17.85 -32.90
CA GLN A 609 29.45 -17.37 -31.82
C GLN A 609 30.24 -17.45 -30.51
N ARG A 610 30.58 -16.29 -29.94
CA ARG A 610 30.98 -16.17 -28.55
C ARG A 610 29.76 -16.52 -27.71
N GLU A 611 29.81 -17.64 -26.96
CA GLU A 611 28.89 -17.86 -25.85
C GLU A 611 29.07 -16.70 -24.87
N VAL A 612 28.00 -15.93 -24.65
CA VAL A 612 27.97 -14.91 -23.60
C VAL A 612 28.01 -15.67 -22.27
N ALA A 613 28.94 -15.31 -21.37
CA ALA A 613 29.03 -15.94 -20.06
C ALA A 613 27.69 -15.79 -19.33
N LYS A 614 27.15 -16.84 -18.72
CA LYS A 614 25.86 -16.82 -18.00
C LYS A 614 26.07 -17.05 -16.50
N GLY A 615 25.28 -16.38 -15.67
CA GLY A 615 25.25 -16.56 -14.22
C GLY A 615 24.63 -17.90 -13.80
N ALA A 616 24.74 -18.24 -12.51
CA ALA A 616 24.26 -19.52 -11.97
C ALA A 616 22.73 -19.58 -11.84
N ASP A 617 22.15 -20.74 -12.13
CA ASP A 617 20.72 -21.01 -11.93
C ASP A 617 20.41 -21.18 -10.42
N ILE A 618 19.23 -20.73 -9.99
CA ILE A 618 18.72 -20.85 -8.62
C ILE A 618 17.57 -21.86 -8.60
N VAL A 619 17.49 -22.72 -7.59
CA VAL A 619 16.35 -23.64 -7.36
C VAL A 619 15.67 -23.30 -6.05
N MET A 620 14.33 -23.17 -6.05
CA MET A 620 13.52 -22.90 -4.85
C MET A 620 12.35 -23.87 -4.74
N ASP A 621 12.08 -24.36 -3.54
CA ASP A 621 10.95 -25.28 -3.29
C ASP A 621 9.67 -24.50 -2.91
N LEU A 622 8.54 -24.83 -3.55
CA LEU A 622 7.21 -24.28 -3.31
C LEU A 622 6.31 -25.33 -2.68
N PHE A 623 5.86 -25.09 -1.45
CA PHE A 623 4.97 -25.99 -0.73
C PHE A 623 3.49 -25.76 -1.10
N VAL A 624 2.81 -26.80 -1.58
CA VAL A 624 1.40 -26.77 -2.04
C VAL A 624 0.58 -27.83 -1.28
N THR A 625 -0.70 -27.57 -1.00
CA THR A 625 -1.59 -28.51 -0.28
C THR A 625 -2.17 -29.58 -1.22
N LEU A 626 -2.69 -30.68 -0.66
CA LEU A 626 -3.26 -31.77 -1.46
C LEU A 626 -4.59 -31.38 -2.11
N GLU A 627 -5.36 -30.53 -1.44
CA GLU A 627 -6.65 -29.98 -1.88
C GLU A 627 -6.47 -29.07 -3.09
N GLU A 628 -5.42 -28.24 -3.09
CA GLU A 628 -5.04 -27.38 -4.22
C GLU A 628 -4.63 -28.21 -5.45
N LEU A 629 -3.85 -29.28 -5.25
CA LEU A 629 -3.44 -30.21 -6.31
C LEU A 629 -4.61 -31.06 -6.85
N TYR A 630 -5.60 -31.36 -6.01
CA TYR A 630 -6.77 -32.17 -6.38
C TYR A 630 -7.80 -31.37 -7.17
N SER A 631 -8.17 -30.19 -6.66
CA SER A 631 -9.26 -29.39 -7.22
C SER A 631 -8.85 -28.67 -8.50
N GLY A 632 -7.54 -28.43 -8.70
CA GLY A 632 -7.04 -27.66 -9.83
C GLY A 632 -7.75 -26.32 -9.90
N ASN A 633 -7.33 -25.37 -9.08
CA ASN A 633 -8.07 -24.13 -8.87
C ASN A 633 -8.17 -23.30 -10.15
N PHE A 634 -9.20 -23.54 -10.97
CA PHE A 634 -9.65 -22.61 -12.00
C PHE A 634 -10.46 -21.51 -11.34
N VAL A 635 -9.75 -20.65 -10.62
CA VAL A 635 -10.17 -19.30 -10.27
C VAL A 635 -9.01 -18.42 -10.71
N GLU A 636 -9.24 -17.63 -11.76
CA GLU A 636 -8.35 -16.58 -12.31
C GLU A 636 -7.11 -16.32 -11.46
N VAL A 637 -6.02 -17.04 -11.78
CA VAL A 637 -4.64 -16.89 -11.28
C VAL A 637 -4.53 -16.57 -9.78
N LEU A 638 -4.42 -17.62 -8.95
CA LEU A 638 -3.69 -17.50 -7.68
C LEU A 638 -2.20 -17.35 -8.01
N SER A 639 -1.78 -16.12 -8.32
CA SER A 639 -0.37 -15.73 -8.30
C SER A 639 0.10 -15.87 -6.86
N LEU A 640 0.75 -16.98 -6.53
CA LEU A 640 1.50 -17.08 -5.29
C LEU A 640 2.66 -16.09 -5.41
N GLU A 641 2.48 -14.88 -4.87
CA GLU A 641 3.50 -13.83 -4.90
C GLU A 641 4.69 -14.27 -4.05
N ILE A 642 5.63 -14.97 -4.67
CA ILE A 642 6.90 -15.30 -4.02
C ILE A 642 7.80 -14.09 -4.15
N THR A 643 8.04 -13.39 -3.03
CA THR A 643 9.02 -12.31 -2.97
C THR A 643 10.42 -12.90 -3.04
N HIS A 644 10.99 -12.93 -4.25
CA HIS A 644 12.38 -13.32 -4.47
C HIS A 644 13.28 -12.08 -4.37
N ASN A 645 14.30 -12.14 -3.51
CA ASN A 645 15.34 -11.10 -3.43
C ASN A 645 16.38 -11.35 -4.52
N LYS A 646 16.19 -10.71 -5.68
CA LYS A 646 17.11 -10.79 -6.80
C LYS A 646 18.30 -9.85 -6.61
N PRO A 647 19.55 -10.35 -6.56
CA PRO A 647 20.71 -9.48 -6.66
C PRO A 647 20.79 -8.89 -8.07
N VAL A 648 20.77 -7.56 -8.18
CA VAL A 648 20.94 -6.84 -9.45
C VAL A 648 22.19 -5.99 -9.43
N LEU A 649 22.84 -5.86 -10.59
CA LEU A 649 24.02 -5.01 -10.76
C LEU A 649 23.57 -3.55 -10.93
N LYS A 650 24.03 -2.66 -10.05
CA LYS A 650 23.85 -1.21 -10.15
C LYS A 650 25.19 -0.50 -10.36
N PRO A 651 25.23 0.61 -11.11
CA PRO A 651 26.47 1.36 -11.30
C PRO A 651 27.01 1.91 -9.97
N ALA A 652 28.33 1.83 -9.81
CA ALA A 652 29.10 2.35 -8.68
C ALA A 652 30.17 3.35 -9.19
N LYS A 653 30.68 4.20 -8.31
CA LYS A 653 31.69 5.20 -8.69
C LYS A 653 33.00 4.51 -9.07
N GLY A 654 33.64 5.00 -10.13
CA GLY A 654 34.91 4.50 -10.66
C GLY A 654 34.75 3.60 -11.89
N THR A 655 35.88 3.24 -12.50
CA THR A 655 35.96 2.28 -13.62
C THR A 655 36.69 1.01 -13.15
N ARG A 656 36.30 -0.15 -13.71
CA ARG A 656 36.96 -1.44 -13.51
C ARG A 656 37.50 -1.95 -14.84
N LYS A 657 38.55 -2.76 -14.79
CA LYS A 657 39.05 -3.45 -15.98
C LYS A 657 38.18 -4.68 -16.26
N CYS A 658 37.63 -4.77 -17.47
CA CYS A 658 36.78 -5.85 -17.95
C CYS A 658 37.28 -6.32 -19.33
N ASN A 659 36.78 -7.44 -19.84
CA ASN A 659 37.11 -7.95 -21.18
C ASN A 659 38.62 -8.02 -21.49
N CYS A 660 39.43 -8.33 -20.49
CA CYS A 660 40.88 -8.38 -20.62
C CYS A 660 41.29 -9.41 -21.67
N ARG A 661 42.04 -8.95 -22.67
CA ARG A 661 42.62 -9.80 -23.72
C ARG A 661 44.12 -9.57 -23.80
N GLN A 662 44.86 -10.57 -24.24
CA GLN A 662 46.29 -10.43 -24.46
C GLN A 662 46.53 -9.93 -25.88
N GLU A 663 47.19 -8.79 -26.01
CA GLU A 663 47.60 -8.22 -27.29
C GLU A 663 49.12 -8.10 -27.35
N MET A 664 49.69 -8.31 -28.54
CA MET A 664 51.10 -8.12 -28.80
C MET A 664 51.37 -6.65 -29.11
N VAL A 665 51.95 -5.91 -28.18
CA VAL A 665 52.28 -4.48 -28.35
C VAL A 665 53.77 -4.34 -28.65
N THR A 666 54.10 -3.62 -29.72
CA THR A 666 55.49 -3.35 -30.12
C THR A 666 55.92 -1.99 -29.60
N ARG A 667 56.88 -1.94 -28.66
CA ARG A 667 57.38 -0.69 -28.08
C ARG A 667 58.76 -0.34 -28.63
N GLN A 668 58.92 0.88 -29.13
CA GLN A 668 60.20 1.37 -29.62
C GLN A 668 61.06 1.86 -28.45
N LEU A 669 62.23 1.27 -28.28
CA LEU A 669 63.19 1.59 -27.22
C LEU A 669 64.30 2.56 -27.69
N GLY A 670 64.23 3.00 -28.95
CA GLY A 670 65.16 3.96 -29.56
C GLY A 670 65.11 3.90 -31.09
N PRO A 671 65.91 4.72 -31.80
CA PRO A 671 65.99 4.67 -33.26
C PRO A 671 66.39 3.27 -33.72
N GLY A 672 65.49 2.59 -34.45
CA GLY A 672 65.72 1.25 -35.01
C GLY A 672 65.64 0.05 -34.04
N ARG A 673 65.18 0.22 -32.79
CA ARG A 673 65.01 -0.89 -31.84
C ARG A 673 63.57 -1.02 -31.35
N PHE A 674 62.94 -2.17 -31.63
CA PHE A 674 61.57 -2.49 -31.24
C PHE A 674 61.55 -3.79 -30.42
N GLN A 675 60.73 -3.84 -29.38
CA GLN A 675 60.48 -5.04 -28.59
C GLN A 675 58.98 -5.35 -28.62
N MET A 676 58.62 -6.56 -29.05
CA MET A 676 57.24 -7.05 -28.97
C MET A 676 57.01 -7.69 -27.60
N MET A 677 55.96 -7.27 -26.89
CA MET A 677 55.59 -7.81 -25.59
C MET A 677 54.08 -8.11 -25.55
N GLN A 678 53.71 -9.21 -24.91
CA GLN A 678 52.32 -9.53 -24.61
C GLN A 678 51.85 -8.63 -23.48
N GLN A 679 50.91 -7.74 -23.77
CA GLN A 679 50.30 -6.86 -22.80
C GLN A 679 48.83 -7.22 -22.66
N ALA A 680 48.37 -7.42 -21.42
CA ALA A 680 46.96 -7.55 -21.13
C ALA A 680 46.29 -6.18 -21.31
N VAL A 681 45.51 -6.06 -22.38
CA VAL A 681 44.69 -4.89 -22.68
C VAL A 681 43.28 -5.21 -22.19
N CYS A 682 42.78 -4.39 -21.28
CA CYS A 682 41.42 -4.51 -20.75
C CYS A 682 40.64 -3.25 -21.08
N ASP A 683 39.35 -3.40 -21.31
CA ASP A 683 38.44 -2.28 -21.47
C ASP A 683 38.15 -1.65 -20.09
N GLU A 684 37.89 -0.34 -20.05
CA GLU A 684 37.46 0.35 -18.84
C GLU A 684 35.92 0.33 -18.75
N CYS A 685 35.37 -0.68 -18.07
CA CYS A 685 33.93 -0.76 -17.79
C CYS A 685 33.55 0.09 -16.57
N PRO A 686 32.32 0.60 -16.49
CA PRO A 686 31.78 1.15 -15.25
C PRO A 686 31.87 0.15 -14.09
N ASN A 687 32.23 0.63 -12.91
CA ASN A 687 32.19 -0.20 -11.71
C ASN A 687 30.74 -0.53 -11.34
N VAL A 688 30.48 -1.70 -10.76
CA VAL A 688 29.14 -2.18 -10.43
C VAL A 688 29.08 -2.70 -9.00
N LYS A 689 27.93 -2.54 -8.35
CA LYS A 689 27.62 -3.07 -7.01
C LYS A 689 26.40 -3.96 -7.08
N LEU A 690 26.38 -5.05 -6.32
CA LEU A 690 25.21 -5.90 -6.17
C LEU A 690 24.26 -5.26 -5.15
N VAL A 691 22.98 -5.15 -5.52
CA VAL A 691 21.91 -4.65 -4.66
C VAL A 691 20.73 -5.61 -4.76
N ASN A 692 20.17 -6.01 -3.64
CA ASN A 692 18.98 -6.87 -3.63
C ASN A 692 17.73 -6.06 -3.98
N GLU A 693 16.94 -6.56 -4.92
CA GLU A 693 15.62 -6.04 -5.31
C GLU A 693 14.56 -7.13 -5.13
N GLU A 694 13.43 -6.76 -4.56
CA GLU A 694 12.28 -7.66 -4.43
C GLU A 694 11.56 -7.81 -5.77
N ARG A 695 11.37 -9.06 -6.22
CA ARG A 695 10.61 -9.42 -7.42
C ARG A 695 9.47 -10.37 -7.06
N VAL A 696 8.31 -10.14 -7.69
CA VAL A 696 7.10 -10.94 -7.52
C VAL A 696 6.92 -11.78 -8.79
N LEU A 697 6.73 -13.10 -8.63
CA LEU A 697 6.55 -14.05 -9.73
C LEU A 697 5.19 -14.73 -9.60
N GLU A 698 4.53 -14.97 -10.73
CA GLU A 698 3.24 -15.68 -10.81
C GLU A 698 3.50 -17.14 -11.21
N VAL A 699 2.93 -18.09 -10.48
CA VAL A 699 3.14 -19.54 -10.65
C VAL A 699 1.78 -20.21 -10.80
N GLU A 700 1.60 -21.01 -11.85
CA GLU A 700 0.34 -21.69 -12.16
C GLU A 700 0.41 -23.15 -11.67
N ILE A 701 -0.52 -23.55 -10.80
CA ILE A 701 -0.63 -24.92 -10.27
C ILE A 701 -1.76 -25.66 -11.00
N GLU A 702 -1.39 -26.58 -11.88
CA GLU A 702 -2.32 -27.40 -12.64
C GLU A 702 -2.83 -28.60 -11.82
N GLN A 703 -4.02 -29.08 -12.20
CA GLN A 703 -4.64 -30.25 -11.56
C GLN A 703 -3.76 -31.50 -11.72
N GLY A 704 -3.55 -32.22 -10.62
CA GLY A 704 -2.80 -33.48 -10.66
C GLY A 704 -1.29 -33.35 -10.73
N MET A 705 -0.73 -32.13 -10.75
CA MET A 705 0.73 -31.89 -10.77
C MET A 705 1.47 -32.77 -9.78
N THR A 706 2.61 -33.32 -10.22
CA THR A 706 3.39 -34.29 -9.42
C THR A 706 4.47 -33.61 -8.59
N ASP A 707 4.80 -34.23 -7.45
CA ASP A 707 5.88 -33.77 -6.59
C ASP A 707 7.22 -33.74 -7.34
N GLY A 708 7.96 -32.64 -7.22
CA GLY A 708 9.24 -32.43 -7.93
C GLY A 708 9.12 -31.81 -9.32
N SER A 709 7.92 -31.49 -9.80
CA SER A 709 7.73 -30.74 -11.06
C SER A 709 8.39 -29.35 -10.98
N GLU A 710 9.09 -28.93 -12.03
CA GLU A 710 9.84 -27.66 -12.06
C GLU A 710 9.27 -26.65 -13.06
N GLN A 711 9.07 -25.40 -12.63
CA GLN A 711 8.73 -24.27 -13.50
C GLN A 711 9.91 -23.29 -13.61
N ARG A 712 10.27 -22.91 -14.85
CA ARG A 712 11.47 -22.12 -15.16
C ARG A 712 11.15 -20.65 -15.47
N PHE A 713 11.83 -19.74 -14.79
CA PHE A 713 11.83 -18.30 -15.04
C PHE A 713 13.18 -17.85 -15.59
N THR A 714 13.19 -17.40 -16.84
CA THR A 714 14.42 -17.03 -17.57
C THR A 714 15.02 -15.74 -17.02
N ALA A 715 16.35 -15.70 -16.84
CA ALA A 715 17.10 -14.53 -16.36
C ALA A 715 16.74 -14.03 -14.94
N GLU A 716 16.11 -14.86 -14.11
CA GLU A 716 15.76 -14.59 -12.71
C GLU A 716 16.73 -15.23 -11.68
N GLY A 717 17.82 -15.85 -12.15
CA GLY A 717 18.89 -16.42 -11.32
C GLY A 717 19.99 -15.42 -10.95
N GLU A 718 21.20 -15.90 -10.64
CA GLU A 718 22.30 -15.03 -10.22
C GLU A 718 22.84 -14.16 -11.37
N PRO A 719 23.15 -12.87 -11.12
CA PRO A 719 23.73 -11.99 -12.13
C PRO A 719 25.21 -12.31 -12.38
N HIS A 720 25.62 -12.30 -13.64
CA HIS A 720 27.03 -12.35 -14.04
C HIS A 720 27.56 -10.93 -14.37
N THR A 721 28.76 -10.55 -13.91
CA THR A 721 29.27 -9.17 -14.03
C THR A 721 29.49 -8.70 -15.46
N ASP A 722 29.78 -9.64 -16.36
CA ASP A 722 30.13 -9.39 -17.77
C ASP A 722 29.26 -10.24 -18.72
N GLY A 723 28.09 -10.69 -18.25
CA GLY A 723 27.30 -11.73 -18.91
C GLY A 723 25.81 -11.72 -18.58
N GLU A 724 25.04 -12.69 -19.10
CA GLU A 724 23.60 -12.80 -18.84
C GLU A 724 23.31 -13.41 -17.46
N PRO A 725 22.21 -13.04 -16.77
CA PRO A 725 21.82 -13.71 -15.53
C PRO A 725 21.43 -15.18 -15.73
N GLY A 726 21.61 -16.01 -14.69
CA GLY A 726 21.09 -17.38 -14.63
C GLY A 726 19.55 -17.45 -14.61
N ASP A 727 18.97 -18.64 -14.53
CA ASP A 727 17.51 -18.83 -14.43
C ASP A 727 17.07 -19.26 -13.03
N LEU A 728 15.82 -18.96 -12.66
CA LEU A 728 15.19 -19.48 -11.44
C LEU A 728 14.30 -20.68 -11.79
N ARG A 729 14.43 -21.78 -11.04
CA ARG A 729 13.61 -22.99 -11.16
C ARG A 729 12.83 -23.20 -9.87
N LEU A 730 11.51 -23.15 -9.95
CA LEU A 730 10.63 -23.43 -8.82
C LEU A 730 10.23 -24.90 -8.84
N ARG A 731 10.51 -25.63 -7.77
CA ARG A 731 10.17 -27.05 -7.61
C ARG A 731 8.98 -27.20 -6.69
N ILE A 732 7.95 -27.90 -7.13
CA ILE A 732 6.74 -28.13 -6.33
C ILE A 732 7.01 -29.23 -5.28
N GLN A 733 6.57 -28.98 -4.05
CA GLN A 733 6.62 -29.90 -2.92
C GLN A 733 5.24 -30.01 -2.25
N THR A 734 4.76 -31.23 -2.06
CA THR A 734 3.44 -31.49 -1.47
C THR A 734 3.51 -31.39 0.05
N SER A 735 2.61 -30.61 0.65
CA SER A 735 2.51 -30.45 2.09
C SER A 735 1.87 -31.69 2.74
N PRO A 736 2.35 -32.14 3.92
CA PRO A 736 1.71 -33.24 4.65
C PRO A 736 0.25 -32.93 5.01
N HIS A 737 -0.68 -33.79 4.60
CA HIS A 737 -2.11 -33.66 4.93
C HIS A 737 -2.47 -34.50 6.16
N SER A 738 -3.51 -34.07 6.89
CA SER A 738 -3.88 -34.66 8.18
C SER A 738 -4.60 -36.01 8.07
N VAL A 739 -5.29 -36.25 6.95
CA VAL A 739 -6.14 -37.45 6.73
C VAL A 739 -5.60 -38.36 5.62
N PHE A 740 -4.93 -37.80 4.62
CA PHE A 740 -4.57 -38.50 3.39
C PHE A 740 -3.07 -38.41 3.10
N GLU A 741 -2.50 -39.49 2.59
CA GLU A 741 -1.14 -39.54 2.08
C GLU A 741 -1.18 -39.88 0.57
N ARG A 742 -0.61 -39.02 -0.27
CA ARG A 742 -0.52 -39.25 -1.72
C ARG A 742 0.70 -40.10 -2.06
N ARG A 743 0.50 -41.12 -2.90
CA ARG A 743 1.59 -41.89 -3.53
C ARG A 743 1.27 -42.11 -5.00
N GLY A 744 1.96 -41.36 -5.86
CA GLY A 744 1.58 -41.27 -7.28
C GLY A 744 0.20 -40.63 -7.41
N ASP A 745 -0.72 -41.30 -8.11
CA ASP A 745 -2.10 -40.85 -8.26
C ASP A 745 -3.04 -41.42 -7.18
N ASP A 746 -2.55 -42.33 -6.32
CA ASP A 746 -3.36 -42.99 -5.30
C ASP A 746 -3.29 -42.25 -3.94
N LEU A 747 -4.40 -42.30 -3.20
CA LEU A 747 -4.53 -41.75 -1.85
C LEU A 747 -4.62 -42.87 -0.82
N TYR A 748 -3.99 -42.67 0.34
CA TYR A 748 -3.97 -43.61 1.44
C TYR A 748 -4.50 -42.95 2.72
N THR A 749 -5.35 -43.65 3.46
CA THR A 749 -5.85 -43.21 4.76
C THR A 749 -6.07 -44.39 5.70
N ASN A 750 -6.03 -44.13 7.00
CA ASN A 750 -6.29 -45.13 8.04
C ASN A 750 -7.52 -44.72 8.86
N VAL A 751 -8.40 -45.69 9.10
CA VAL A 751 -9.65 -45.49 9.83
C VAL A 751 -9.72 -46.47 10.98
N THR A 752 -10.05 -45.97 12.17
CA THR A 752 -10.27 -46.83 13.35
C THR A 752 -11.76 -47.14 13.51
N ILE A 753 -12.11 -48.42 13.63
CA ILE A 753 -13.47 -48.92 13.89
C ILE A 753 -13.54 -49.66 15.23
N SER A 754 -14.74 -49.75 15.82
CA SER A 754 -14.91 -50.50 17.07
C SER A 754 -14.84 -52.01 16.83
N LEU A 755 -14.51 -52.80 17.86
CA LEU A 755 -14.54 -54.26 17.78
C LEU A 755 -15.93 -54.82 17.40
N ALA A 756 -17.01 -54.15 17.84
CA ALA A 756 -18.37 -54.56 17.50
C ALA A 756 -18.65 -54.36 16.01
N ASP A 757 -18.31 -53.17 15.48
CA ASP A 757 -18.43 -52.81 14.07
C ASP A 757 -17.57 -53.72 13.18
N ALA A 758 -16.37 -54.06 13.64
CA ALA A 758 -15.47 -54.98 12.95
C ALA A 758 -16.07 -56.39 12.79
N LEU A 759 -16.93 -56.84 13.71
CA LEU A 759 -17.56 -58.16 13.68
C LEU A 759 -18.94 -58.17 13.01
N ALA A 760 -19.77 -57.16 13.30
CA ALA A 760 -21.16 -57.08 12.84
C ALA A 760 -21.32 -56.39 11.46
N GLY A 761 -20.33 -55.60 11.05
CA GLY A 761 -20.42 -54.73 9.88
C GLY A 761 -20.66 -53.27 10.26
N PHE A 762 -20.34 -52.36 9.35
CA PHE A 762 -20.43 -50.92 9.56
C PHE A 762 -20.67 -50.13 8.27
N GLU A 763 -21.13 -48.90 8.47
CA GLU A 763 -21.26 -47.87 7.45
C GLU A 763 -20.57 -46.59 7.94
N LEU A 764 -19.73 -46.00 7.09
CA LEU A 764 -18.94 -44.82 7.41
C LEU A 764 -18.84 -43.89 6.19
N ASP A 765 -18.89 -42.58 6.46
CA ASP A 765 -18.66 -41.53 5.47
C ASP A 765 -17.30 -40.88 5.71
N ILE A 766 -16.46 -40.82 4.68
CA ILE A 766 -15.19 -40.08 4.71
C ILE A 766 -15.35 -38.83 3.84
N GLU A 767 -14.98 -37.67 4.38
CA GLU A 767 -14.94 -36.42 3.62
C GLU A 767 -13.69 -36.40 2.72
N HIS A 768 -13.89 -36.20 1.42
CA HIS A 768 -12.85 -36.16 0.40
C HIS A 768 -12.23 -34.74 0.27
N LEU A 769 -11.16 -34.60 -0.53
CA LEU A 769 -10.41 -33.35 -0.75
C LEU A 769 -11.22 -32.18 -1.36
N ASP A 770 -12.37 -32.46 -1.98
CA ASP A 770 -13.32 -31.48 -2.56
C ASP A 770 -14.60 -31.31 -1.70
N GLY A 771 -14.65 -31.92 -0.52
CA GLY A 771 -15.76 -31.88 0.41
C GLY A 771 -16.92 -32.85 0.10
N HIS A 772 -16.84 -33.66 -0.96
CA HIS A 772 -17.85 -34.71 -1.17
C HIS A 772 -17.62 -35.89 -0.19
N LYS A 773 -18.68 -36.66 0.10
CA LYS A 773 -18.62 -37.78 1.05
C LYS A 773 -18.48 -39.12 0.32
N VAL A 774 -17.43 -39.87 0.64
CA VAL A 774 -17.20 -41.23 0.16
C VAL A 774 -17.84 -42.21 1.15
N HIS A 775 -18.95 -42.82 0.72
CA HIS A 775 -19.68 -43.81 1.50
C HIS A 775 -19.00 -45.19 1.46
N ILE A 776 -18.66 -45.74 2.63
CA ILE A 776 -18.04 -47.05 2.79
C ILE A 776 -18.96 -47.95 3.63
N ILE A 777 -19.46 -49.02 3.01
CA ILE A 777 -20.33 -50.01 3.65
C ILE A 777 -19.63 -51.36 3.60
N ARG A 778 -19.67 -52.09 4.73
CA ARG A 778 -19.15 -53.45 4.80
C ARG A 778 -19.93 -54.29 5.80
N ASP A 779 -20.58 -55.34 5.30
CA ASP A 779 -21.41 -56.27 6.09
C ASP A 779 -20.66 -57.53 6.54
N LYS A 780 -19.32 -57.55 6.37
CA LYS A 780 -18.47 -58.72 6.66
C LYS A 780 -17.46 -58.37 7.74
N VAL A 781 -16.99 -59.41 8.44
CA VAL A 781 -15.90 -59.28 9.41
C VAL A 781 -14.69 -58.56 8.79
N THR A 782 -14.19 -57.57 9.51
CA THR A 782 -13.06 -56.71 9.12
C THR A 782 -11.92 -56.92 10.12
N TRP A 783 -10.83 -57.52 9.66
CA TRP A 783 -9.66 -57.76 10.50
C TRP A 783 -8.76 -56.50 10.58
N PRO A 784 -7.96 -56.34 11.64
CA PRO A 784 -6.98 -55.26 11.73
C PRO A 784 -6.00 -55.29 10.55
N GLY A 785 -5.77 -54.15 9.93
CA GLY A 785 -4.95 -54.02 8.72
C GLY A 785 -5.65 -54.42 7.42
N ALA A 786 -6.93 -54.79 7.46
CA ALA A 786 -7.72 -54.97 6.24
C ALA A 786 -7.76 -53.68 5.42
N ARG A 787 -7.73 -53.80 4.09
CA ARG A 787 -7.76 -52.66 3.17
C ARG A 787 -8.98 -52.73 2.24
N ILE A 788 -9.64 -51.60 2.07
CA ILE A 788 -10.66 -51.40 1.03
C ILE A 788 -10.10 -50.42 0.00
N ARG A 789 -10.35 -50.71 -1.28
CA ARG A 789 -10.04 -49.80 -2.38
C ARG A 789 -11.31 -49.21 -2.96
N LYS A 790 -11.35 -47.90 -3.13
CA LYS A 790 -12.41 -47.19 -3.86
C LYS A 790 -11.80 -46.62 -5.14
N LYS A 791 -12.30 -47.08 -6.27
CA LYS A 791 -11.81 -46.68 -7.60
C LYS A 791 -12.42 -45.33 -7.96
N GLY A 792 -11.60 -44.39 -8.43
CA GLY A 792 -12.05 -43.06 -8.85
C GLY A 792 -12.01 -42.01 -7.74
N GLU A 793 -11.62 -42.41 -6.52
CA GLU A 793 -11.52 -41.55 -5.33
C GLU A 793 -10.05 -41.22 -5.00
N GLY A 794 -9.12 -41.32 -5.96
CA GLY A 794 -7.72 -40.92 -5.78
C GLY A 794 -7.44 -39.54 -6.37
N MET A 795 -6.17 -39.17 -6.51
CA MET A 795 -5.78 -37.91 -7.17
C MET A 795 -6.09 -37.95 -8.68
N PRO A 796 -6.40 -36.81 -9.31
CA PRO A 796 -6.47 -36.68 -10.76
C PRO A 796 -5.09 -36.90 -11.38
N ASN A 797 -5.04 -37.59 -12.51
CA ASN A 797 -3.82 -37.79 -13.28
C ASN A 797 -3.44 -36.51 -14.05
N TYR A 798 -2.15 -36.13 -13.99
CA TYR A 798 -1.64 -34.90 -14.59
C TYR A 798 -1.76 -34.84 -16.12
N GLU A 799 -1.57 -35.96 -16.83
CA GLU A 799 -1.65 -35.98 -18.30
C GLU A 799 -3.09 -36.10 -18.79
N ASN A 800 -3.98 -36.67 -17.98
CA ASN A 800 -5.38 -36.89 -18.33
C ASN A 800 -6.31 -36.72 -17.13
N ASN A 801 -6.83 -35.51 -16.97
CA ASN A 801 -7.69 -35.10 -15.85
C ASN A 801 -9.04 -35.87 -15.77
N ASN A 802 -9.37 -36.69 -16.76
CA ASN A 802 -10.55 -37.57 -16.69
C ASN A 802 -10.28 -38.88 -15.95
N LEU A 803 -9.03 -39.17 -15.62
CA LEU A 803 -8.62 -40.36 -14.89
C LEU A 803 -8.25 -39.97 -13.46
N PHE A 804 -8.82 -40.69 -12.51
CA PHE A 804 -8.54 -40.55 -11.08
C PHE A 804 -7.93 -41.84 -10.56
N GLY A 805 -7.00 -41.71 -9.61
CA GLY A 805 -6.41 -42.85 -8.90
C GLY A 805 -7.41 -43.55 -7.97
N MET A 806 -6.88 -44.32 -7.03
CA MET A 806 -7.67 -45.06 -6.05
C MET A 806 -7.44 -44.56 -4.62
N LEU A 807 -8.49 -44.59 -3.81
CA LEU A 807 -8.39 -44.43 -2.36
C LEU A 807 -8.23 -45.79 -1.69
N TYR A 808 -7.15 -45.95 -0.93
CA TYR A 808 -6.89 -47.10 -0.06
C TYR A 808 -7.18 -46.73 1.38
N VAL A 809 -8.18 -47.38 1.96
CA VAL A 809 -8.57 -47.23 3.37
C VAL A 809 -8.11 -48.46 4.14
N THR A 810 -7.18 -48.28 5.08
CA THR A 810 -6.75 -49.34 6.00
C THR A 810 -7.52 -49.23 7.31
N PHE A 811 -8.00 -50.36 7.85
CA PHE A 811 -8.79 -50.36 9.08
C PHE A 811 -8.01 -50.83 10.29
N ASP A 812 -8.01 -50.02 11.34
CA ASP A 812 -7.54 -50.37 12.68
C ASP A 812 -8.75 -50.70 13.57
N VAL A 813 -8.58 -51.63 14.52
CA VAL A 813 -9.67 -52.05 15.41
C VAL A 813 -9.39 -51.59 16.83
N GLN A 814 -10.29 -50.78 17.38
CA GLN A 814 -10.23 -50.33 18.76
C GLN A 814 -10.94 -51.32 19.69
N PHE A 815 -10.17 -51.85 20.64
CA PHE A 815 -10.70 -52.68 21.72
C PHE A 815 -11.22 -51.81 22.86
N PRO A 816 -12.27 -52.26 23.58
CA PRO A 816 -12.78 -51.55 24.75
C PRO A 816 -11.69 -51.47 25.83
N LYS A 817 -11.52 -50.28 26.43
CA LYS A 817 -10.51 -50.04 27.48
C LYS A 817 -10.95 -50.54 28.86
N ASP A 818 -12.25 -50.66 29.08
CA ASP A 818 -12.82 -51.07 30.37
C ASP A 818 -12.79 -52.59 30.55
N GLU A 819 -12.64 -53.04 31.80
CA GLU A 819 -12.71 -54.46 32.10
C GLU A 819 -14.13 -54.99 31.91
N LEU A 820 -14.28 -55.98 31.02
CA LEU A 820 -15.55 -56.67 30.84
C LEU A 820 -15.89 -57.54 32.06
N THR A 821 -17.16 -57.54 32.47
CA THR A 821 -17.67 -58.39 33.55
C THR A 821 -17.52 -59.89 33.21
N THR A 822 -17.46 -60.75 34.23
CA THR A 822 -17.34 -62.21 34.06
C THR A 822 -18.48 -62.79 33.23
N GLU A 823 -19.72 -62.33 33.45
CA GLU A 823 -20.89 -62.74 32.68
C GLU A 823 -20.76 -62.37 31.19
N THR A 824 -20.28 -61.16 30.88
CA THR A 824 -20.07 -60.71 29.50
C THR A 824 -18.96 -61.51 28.81
N LYS A 825 -17.88 -61.83 29.54
CA LYS A 825 -16.78 -62.66 29.04
C LYS A 825 -17.23 -64.08 28.68
N GLU A 826 -18.12 -64.69 29.46
CA GLU A 826 -18.68 -66.02 29.17
C GLU A 826 -19.59 -66.00 27.93
N LYS A 827 -20.50 -65.02 27.83
CA LYS A 827 -21.35 -64.82 26.64
C LYS A 827 -20.53 -64.61 25.36
N LEU A 828 -19.45 -63.84 25.43
CA LEU A 828 -18.56 -63.63 24.28
C LEU A 828 -17.82 -64.91 23.85
N ARG A 829 -17.43 -65.78 24.78
CA ARG A 829 -16.81 -67.08 24.46
C ARG A 829 -17.79 -68.02 23.75
N GLU A 830 -19.04 -68.06 24.22
CA GLU A 830 -20.11 -68.85 23.60
C GLU A 830 -20.41 -68.33 22.18
N LEU A 831 -20.61 -67.02 22.03
CA LEU A 831 -20.95 -66.39 20.75
C LEU A 831 -19.86 -66.54 19.68
N LEU A 832 -18.58 -66.42 20.06
CA LEU A 832 -17.48 -66.52 19.08
C LEU A 832 -17.08 -67.97 18.78
N SER A 833 -17.26 -68.92 19.72
CA SER A 833 -16.99 -70.36 19.52
C SER A 833 -15.62 -70.65 18.86
N GLN A 834 -14.58 -69.90 19.22
CA GLN A 834 -13.22 -70.04 18.67
C GLN A 834 -12.31 -70.86 19.61
N ASP A 835 -11.57 -71.81 19.04
CA ASP A 835 -10.50 -72.51 19.74
C ASP A 835 -9.34 -71.55 20.08
N SER A 836 -8.61 -71.81 21.17
CA SER A 836 -7.47 -70.99 21.57
C SER A 836 -6.31 -71.11 20.58
N ILE A 837 -6.04 -70.07 19.80
CA ILE A 837 -4.90 -70.00 18.87
C ILE A 837 -3.74 -69.24 19.55
N ASN A 838 -2.83 -69.97 20.18
CA ASN A 838 -1.64 -69.40 20.83
C ASN A 838 -0.39 -69.64 19.97
N LYS A 839 -0.23 -68.87 18.88
CA LYS A 839 0.94 -68.96 18.00
C LYS A 839 2.05 -68.02 18.48
N VAL A 840 3.15 -68.58 18.98
CA VAL A 840 4.37 -67.81 19.31
C VAL A 840 5.17 -67.60 18.02
N TYR A 841 5.46 -66.34 17.67
CA TYR A 841 6.29 -66.01 16.50
C TYR A 841 7.23 -64.84 16.80
N ASN A 842 8.41 -64.84 16.18
CA ASN A 842 9.38 -63.76 16.28
C ASN A 842 9.20 -62.80 15.09
N GLY A 843 8.32 -61.81 15.22
CA GLY A 843 7.98 -60.83 14.16
C GLY A 843 9.12 -59.97 13.59
N LEU A 844 10.39 -60.32 13.83
CA LEU A 844 11.61 -59.64 13.37
C LEU A 844 12.16 -60.19 12.04
N ARG A 845 11.67 -61.35 11.56
CA ARG A 845 12.00 -61.89 10.23
C ARG A 845 10.69 -62.24 9.54
N GLY A 846 10.17 -61.34 8.72
CA GLY A 846 8.90 -61.54 8.01
C GLY A 846 8.88 -62.87 7.27
N PHE A 847 7.99 -63.76 7.70
CA PHE A 847 7.55 -64.97 7.02
C PHE A 847 6.03 -64.95 6.94
#